data_AF-A0A2H1KEN5-F1
#
_entry.id   AF-A0A2H1KEN5-F1
#
_cell.length_a   1.000
_cell.length_b   1.000
_cell.length_c   1.000
_cell.angle_alpha   90.00
_cell.angle_beta   90.00
_cell.angle_gamma   90.00
#
_symmetry.space_group_name_H-M   'P 1'
#
loop_
_entity.id
_entity.type
_entity.pdbx_description
1 polymer ?
#
loop_
_entity_poly.entity_id
_entity_poly.type
_entity_poly.pdbx_seq_one_letter_code
_entity_poly.pdbx_strand_id
1 'polypeptide(L)'
;MGILDLFRRSPGGTAPNGAPVEFAPTFMFSAEDVNDVVSGLYALSPEKIYEKTSDLRTVLDFRARNFSQIGMHAFEMQSDGGRERVRDSVSAKVLKRPAPGMTWPALMWAVCLDFDLHAEAYLLFNPKVPALVHIPARRVSLTSGSWEMGDFKAAVSSPDGSKTVEVGAEALIPIRLYNPGGKSPMQTLKDVMAEQAAAQSFRLKTWQNGHQTNRYITRPADAPDWTPESRNRFVEDMRRFRSGGGSEGGSPLLEDGMQFKSDQVKATEDQVMEMAKLSRERYASAYGVTLSMLGSGEGVTYANLREYRQMLYSETLGSLFSTVEAALNSFLLPLADPGRDDLYLEFNLKERLKSDPADQAKIYQASVGAPIMTRNEARARENLPKVDGGDELITPLNVVTGSVASPQDTDGTEGQLSASGHREMVVPGKARGRSTTVDRKQSDVEAVESVLLSYFGRQRSSVLSELGAGATELDYERWDTELYRDLITVIPGISKRQTDALLNELDLDFTFDPVRARSERSLLADHTSNITTANINKFLKSADPAHDFDVIEATRSAQYADTIVTSMNNMRSVDVAKQGAKSLGGEAYKVWTTMSGDSRPAHAAMNGERAKVGEPFSNGAQFPRSSVLGPAGVANCQCQMIISIEG
;
A
#
# COMPACT_ATOMS: atom_id res chain seq x y z
N MET A 1 5.38 46.28 -45.04
CA MET A 1 4.60 47.00 -44.01
C MET A 1 5.07 46.51 -42.65
N GLY A 2 5.46 47.42 -41.77
CA GLY A 2 6.43 47.16 -40.69
C GLY A 2 5.85 46.62 -39.39
N ILE A 3 6.77 46.14 -38.55
CA ILE A 3 6.63 45.55 -37.19
C ILE A 3 5.83 46.39 -36.16
N LEU A 4 5.35 47.57 -36.53
CA LEU A 4 4.56 48.46 -35.65
C LEU A 4 3.03 48.34 -35.85
N ASP A 5 2.53 47.55 -36.81
CA ASP A 5 1.09 47.38 -37.02
C ASP A 5 0.43 46.25 -36.17
N LEU A 6 1.21 45.53 -35.37
CA LEU A 6 0.70 44.41 -34.55
C LEU A 6 0.15 44.80 -33.16
N PHE A 7 0.24 46.08 -32.78
CA PHE A 7 -0.37 46.59 -31.54
C PHE A 7 -1.77 47.20 -31.73
N ARG A 8 -2.36 47.11 -32.93
CA ARG A 8 -3.75 47.52 -33.18
C ARG A 8 -4.71 46.34 -33.11
N ARG A 9 -5.08 45.94 -31.89
CA ARG A 9 -6.40 45.37 -31.57
C ARG A 9 -6.59 45.31 -30.04
N SER A 10 -6.86 46.48 -29.46
CA SER A 10 -7.65 46.60 -28.24
C SER A 10 -9.01 47.18 -28.63
N PRO A 11 -10.14 46.57 -28.26
CA PRO A 11 -11.43 47.25 -28.32
C PRO A 11 -11.56 48.13 -27.06
N GLY A 12 -11.32 49.43 -27.20
CA GLY A 12 -11.52 50.39 -26.12
C GLY A 12 -11.36 51.81 -26.64
N GLY A 13 -12.47 52.41 -27.06
CA GLY A 13 -12.54 53.78 -27.57
C GLY A 13 -12.27 54.83 -26.49
N THR A 14 -11.92 56.04 -26.94
CA THR A 14 -11.71 57.22 -26.09
C THR A 14 -13.02 57.98 -25.86
N ALA A 15 -13.13 58.67 -24.71
CA ALA A 15 -13.95 59.89 -24.62
C ALA A 15 -13.36 60.92 -23.62
N PRO A 16 -13.47 62.24 -23.88
CA PRO A 16 -12.93 63.33 -23.05
C PRO A 16 -13.80 63.75 -21.84
N ASN A 17 -14.87 63.03 -21.51
CA ASN A 17 -15.96 63.55 -20.66
C ASN A 17 -16.44 62.58 -19.54
N GLY A 18 -15.60 62.26 -18.55
CA GLY A 18 -16.10 61.77 -17.24
C GLY A 18 -16.69 60.34 -17.16
N ALA A 19 -16.13 59.35 -17.85
CA ALA A 19 -16.44 57.93 -17.60
C ALA A 19 -15.29 57.22 -16.85
N PRO A 20 -15.57 56.16 -16.06
CA PRO A 20 -14.63 55.59 -15.10
C PRO A 20 -13.35 55.09 -15.77
N VAL A 21 -12.20 55.48 -15.22
CA VAL A 21 -10.91 54.92 -15.63
C VAL A 21 -10.79 53.53 -15.01
N GLU A 22 -11.13 52.49 -15.77
CA GLU A 22 -10.78 51.12 -15.39
C GLU A 22 -9.28 50.91 -15.57
N PHE A 23 -8.54 50.99 -14.46
CA PHE A 23 -7.21 50.42 -14.39
C PHE A 23 -7.37 48.90 -14.30
N ALA A 24 -7.28 48.20 -15.43
CA ALA A 24 -7.11 46.75 -15.41
C ALA A 24 -5.77 46.46 -14.71
N PRO A 25 -5.76 45.80 -13.52
CA PRO A 25 -4.53 45.44 -12.87
C PRO A 25 -3.81 44.44 -13.78
N THR A 26 -2.61 44.78 -14.23
CA THR A 26 -1.76 43.93 -15.09
C THR A 26 -1.22 42.69 -14.34
N PHE A 27 -1.81 42.33 -13.19
CA PHE A 27 -1.46 41.21 -12.32
C PHE A 27 -2.59 40.19 -12.19
N MET A 28 -3.32 39.97 -13.29
CA MET A 28 -3.91 38.66 -13.52
C MET A 28 -2.79 37.75 -14.02
N PHE A 29 -2.61 36.60 -13.40
CA PHE A 29 -2.00 35.47 -14.09
C PHE A 29 -2.77 35.29 -15.39
N SER A 30 -2.17 35.73 -16.49
CA SER A 30 -2.91 35.98 -17.72
C SER A 30 -3.19 34.66 -18.41
N ALA A 31 -4.18 34.66 -19.31
CA ALA A 31 -4.36 33.52 -20.20
C ALA A 31 -3.09 33.25 -21.04
N GLU A 32 -2.29 34.28 -21.32
CA GLU A 32 -1.00 34.18 -22.01
C GLU A 32 0.06 33.49 -21.13
N ASP A 33 0.16 33.84 -19.84
CA ASP A 33 1.05 33.16 -18.89
C ASP A 33 0.71 31.66 -18.76
N VAL A 34 -0.58 31.33 -18.70
CA VAL A 34 -1.06 29.93 -18.70
C VAL A 34 -0.62 29.26 -20.00
N ASN A 35 -0.89 29.89 -21.13
CA ASN A 35 -0.58 29.34 -22.45
C ASN A 35 0.93 29.12 -22.65
N ASP A 36 1.79 29.99 -22.14
CA ASP A 36 3.25 29.85 -22.21
C ASP A 36 3.74 28.65 -21.39
N VAL A 37 3.23 28.49 -20.17
CA VAL A 37 3.58 27.33 -19.32
C VAL A 37 3.10 26.02 -19.97
N VAL A 38 1.86 26.01 -20.44
CA VAL A 38 1.20 24.85 -21.05
C VAL A 38 1.89 24.45 -22.36
N SER A 39 2.10 25.40 -23.27
CA SER A 39 2.77 25.15 -24.55
C SER A 39 4.23 24.72 -24.36
N GLY A 40 4.93 25.34 -23.41
CA GLY A 40 6.29 24.95 -23.03
C GLY A 40 6.36 23.51 -22.54
N LEU A 41 5.38 23.05 -21.75
CA LEU A 41 5.31 21.66 -21.29
C LEU A 41 4.99 20.69 -22.42
N TYR A 42 4.03 21.00 -23.30
CA TYR A 42 3.68 20.12 -24.42
C TYR A 42 4.86 19.89 -25.36
N ALA A 43 5.73 20.89 -25.54
CA ALA A 43 6.94 20.80 -26.35
C ALA A 43 8.05 19.93 -25.73
N LEU A 44 7.97 19.57 -24.44
CA LEU A 44 9.01 18.76 -23.80
C LEU A 44 8.97 17.30 -24.28
N SER A 45 10.16 16.73 -24.46
CA SER A 45 10.34 15.29 -24.63
C SER A 45 10.04 14.54 -23.31
N PRO A 46 9.69 13.25 -23.36
CA PRO A 46 9.49 12.43 -22.16
C PRO A 46 10.64 12.53 -21.15
N GLU A 47 11.90 12.57 -21.61
CA GLU A 47 13.07 12.69 -20.74
C GLU A 47 13.12 14.04 -20.01
N LYS A 48 12.76 15.12 -20.71
CA LYS A 48 12.71 16.46 -20.10
C LYS A 48 11.56 16.60 -19.11
N ILE A 49 10.46 15.89 -19.34
CA ILE A 49 9.35 15.80 -18.38
C ILE A 49 9.81 15.06 -17.13
N TYR A 50 10.46 13.90 -17.29
CA TYR A 50 11.03 13.15 -16.17
C TYR A 50 12.06 13.97 -15.36
N GLU A 51 12.89 14.77 -16.04
CA GLU A 51 13.87 15.65 -15.38
C GLU A 51 13.20 16.74 -14.52
N LYS A 52 12.08 17.30 -15.00
CA LYS A 52 11.45 18.50 -14.41
C LYS A 52 10.31 18.22 -13.43
N THR A 53 9.65 17.06 -13.51
CA THR A 53 8.46 16.76 -12.70
C THR A 53 8.78 15.80 -11.56
N SER A 54 8.91 16.32 -10.33
CA SER A 54 9.34 15.54 -9.16
C SER A 54 8.37 14.43 -8.73
N ASP A 55 7.06 14.71 -8.72
CA ASP A 55 6.06 13.71 -8.28
C ASP A 55 6.00 12.54 -9.25
N LEU A 56 5.98 12.81 -10.55
CA LEU A 56 6.02 11.79 -11.58
C LEU A 56 7.33 10.99 -11.52
N ARG A 57 8.46 11.66 -11.39
CA ARG A 57 9.76 11.00 -11.22
C ARG A 57 9.78 10.07 -10.02
N THR A 58 9.15 10.46 -8.91
CA THR A 58 9.03 9.60 -7.72
C THR A 58 8.29 8.30 -8.03
N VAL A 59 7.21 8.35 -8.83
CA VAL A 59 6.47 7.17 -9.27
C VAL A 59 7.32 6.28 -10.17
N LEU A 60 7.98 6.86 -11.17
CA LEU A 60 8.81 6.10 -12.12
C LEU A 60 10.04 5.48 -11.43
N ASP A 61 10.73 6.25 -10.60
CA ASP A 61 11.89 5.77 -9.83
C ASP A 61 11.46 4.66 -8.86
N PHE A 62 10.26 4.74 -8.28
CA PHE A 62 9.72 3.67 -7.44
C PHE A 62 9.52 2.38 -8.23
N ARG A 63 8.94 2.43 -9.42
CA ARG A 63 8.76 1.24 -10.29
C ARG A 63 10.10 0.68 -10.74
N ALA A 64 10.97 1.52 -11.31
CA ALA A 64 12.29 1.12 -11.78
C ALA A 64 13.16 0.53 -10.66
N ARG A 65 13.10 1.10 -9.44
CA ARG A 65 13.81 0.57 -8.27
C ARG A 65 13.33 -0.80 -7.86
N ASN A 66 12.03 -1.05 -7.88
CA ASN A 66 11.48 -2.35 -7.48
C ASN A 66 11.65 -3.41 -8.57
N PHE A 67 11.56 -3.01 -9.84
CA PHE A 67 11.80 -3.88 -10.99
C PHE A 67 13.27 -4.33 -11.09
N SER A 68 14.21 -3.39 -11.02
CA SER A 68 15.66 -3.65 -11.15
C SER A 68 16.28 -4.53 -10.08
N GLN A 69 15.58 -4.71 -8.96
CA GLN A 69 16.02 -5.54 -7.85
C GLN A 69 15.82 -7.04 -8.07
N ILE A 70 15.05 -7.43 -9.09
CA ILE A 70 14.77 -8.84 -9.37
C ILE A 70 15.85 -9.39 -10.30
N GLY A 71 16.50 -10.47 -9.87
CA GLY A 71 17.42 -11.22 -10.71
C GLY A 71 16.67 -12.12 -11.69
N MET A 72 17.26 -12.37 -12.86
CA MET A 72 16.77 -13.35 -13.82
C MET A 72 17.73 -14.54 -13.90
N HIS A 73 17.20 -15.74 -14.09
CA HIS A 73 17.97 -16.99 -14.16
C HIS A 73 17.62 -17.78 -15.41
N ALA A 74 18.61 -18.51 -15.92
CA ALA A 74 18.40 -19.51 -16.97
C ALA A 74 18.10 -20.87 -16.34
N PHE A 75 17.12 -21.57 -16.88
CA PHE A 75 16.70 -22.90 -16.47
C PHE A 75 16.66 -23.82 -17.68
N GLU A 76 17.00 -25.09 -17.45
CA GLU A 76 16.84 -26.19 -18.40
C GLU A 76 15.62 -27.01 -17.99
N MET A 77 14.71 -27.23 -18.92
CA MET A 77 13.53 -28.05 -18.73
C MET A 77 13.91 -29.52 -18.87
N GLN A 78 13.63 -30.29 -17.83
CA GLN A 78 13.93 -31.71 -17.77
C GLN A 78 12.79 -32.54 -18.38
N SER A 79 13.13 -33.73 -18.88
CA SER A 79 12.17 -34.62 -19.54
C SER A 79 11.02 -35.11 -18.62
N ASP A 80 11.19 -35.01 -17.31
CA ASP A 80 10.20 -35.37 -16.28
C ASP A 80 9.30 -34.19 -15.87
N GLY A 81 9.43 -33.03 -16.55
CA GLY A 81 8.72 -31.80 -16.20
C GLY A 81 9.38 -30.98 -15.08
N GLY A 82 10.52 -31.45 -14.56
CA GLY A 82 11.38 -30.70 -13.65
C GLY A 82 12.14 -29.56 -14.34
N ARG A 83 12.83 -28.75 -13.55
CA ARG A 83 13.72 -27.70 -14.06
C ARG A 83 15.00 -27.62 -13.26
N GLU A 84 16.12 -27.44 -13.95
CA GLU A 84 17.43 -27.24 -13.32
C GLU A 84 18.01 -25.87 -13.68
N ARG A 85 18.63 -25.20 -12.71
CA ARG A 85 19.25 -23.89 -12.95
C ARG A 85 20.59 -24.04 -13.65
N VAL A 86 20.69 -23.45 -14.84
CA VAL A 86 21.92 -23.41 -15.65
C VAL A 86 22.74 -22.17 -15.32
N ARG A 87 24.07 -22.32 -15.23
CA ARG A 87 24.99 -21.24 -14.83
C ARG A 87 26.10 -20.95 -15.84
N ASP A 88 26.29 -21.83 -16.80
CA ASP A 88 27.42 -21.89 -17.72
C ASP A 88 27.04 -21.58 -19.17
N SER A 89 25.74 -21.51 -19.50
CA SER A 89 25.24 -21.01 -20.79
C SER A 89 25.64 -19.55 -21.05
N VAL A 90 25.61 -19.15 -22.32
CA VAL A 90 25.95 -17.77 -22.73
C VAL A 90 24.93 -16.80 -22.16
N SER A 91 23.63 -17.13 -22.26
CA SER A 91 22.54 -16.39 -21.62
C SER A 91 22.77 -16.24 -20.11
N ALA A 92 23.06 -17.30 -19.37
CA ALA A 92 23.30 -17.23 -17.93
C ALA A 92 24.48 -16.29 -17.56
N LYS A 93 25.55 -16.30 -18.36
CA LYS A 93 26.70 -15.40 -18.18
C LYS A 93 26.34 -13.95 -18.45
N VAL A 94 25.57 -13.69 -19.51
CA VAL A 94 25.08 -12.35 -19.88
C VAL A 94 24.15 -11.81 -18.79
N LEU A 95 23.24 -12.62 -18.24
CA LEU A 95 22.36 -12.18 -17.14
C LEU A 95 23.16 -11.83 -15.87
N LYS A 96 24.23 -12.58 -15.58
CA LYS A 96 25.11 -12.29 -14.44
C LYS A 96 25.92 -11.01 -14.64
N ARG A 97 26.41 -10.77 -15.85
CA ARG A 97 27.19 -9.57 -16.21
C ARG A 97 26.83 -9.12 -17.64
N PRO A 98 25.83 -8.23 -17.79
CA PRO A 98 25.32 -7.86 -19.11
C PRO A 98 26.37 -7.26 -20.03
N ALA A 99 27.25 -6.40 -19.52
CA ALA A 99 28.37 -5.87 -20.29
C ALA A 99 29.54 -5.52 -19.33
N PRO A 100 30.76 -5.29 -19.83
CA PRO A 100 31.90 -4.95 -18.99
C PRO A 100 31.67 -3.78 -18.02
N GLY A 101 30.91 -2.76 -18.47
CA GLY A 101 30.53 -1.57 -17.70
C GLY A 101 29.06 -1.49 -17.32
N MET A 102 28.31 -2.60 -17.38
CA MET A 102 26.87 -2.63 -17.06
C MET A 102 26.57 -3.73 -16.04
N THR A 103 25.78 -3.39 -15.02
CA THR A 103 25.25 -4.35 -14.05
C THR A 103 23.80 -4.70 -14.37
N TRP A 104 23.33 -5.86 -13.91
CA TRP A 104 21.95 -6.29 -14.13
C TRP A 104 20.92 -5.28 -13.59
N PRO A 105 21.04 -4.76 -12.34
CA PRO A 105 20.08 -3.77 -11.85
C PRO A 105 20.11 -2.47 -12.66
N ALA A 106 21.28 -1.99 -13.09
CA ALA A 106 21.38 -0.78 -13.90
C ALA A 106 20.72 -0.96 -15.28
N LEU A 107 20.89 -2.14 -15.91
CA LEU A 107 20.25 -2.47 -17.18
C LEU A 107 18.72 -2.50 -17.03
N MET A 108 18.21 -3.22 -16.02
CA MET A 108 16.77 -3.34 -15.79
C MET A 108 16.13 -2.02 -15.35
N TRP A 109 16.87 -1.17 -14.62
CA TRP A 109 16.44 0.20 -14.34
C TRP A 109 16.23 0.98 -15.64
N ALA A 110 17.21 0.92 -16.55
CA ALA A 110 17.13 1.61 -17.83
C ALA A 110 15.97 1.08 -18.70
N VAL A 111 15.79 -0.25 -18.77
CA VAL A 111 14.68 -0.88 -19.49
C VAL A 111 13.32 -0.44 -18.93
N CYS A 112 13.12 -0.51 -17.61
CA CYS A 112 11.86 -0.11 -17.00
C CYS A 112 11.56 1.38 -17.25
N LEU A 113 12.56 2.24 -17.07
CA LEU A 113 12.37 3.67 -17.25
C LEU A 113 12.05 4.00 -18.71
N ASP A 114 12.81 3.47 -19.67
CA ASP A 114 12.59 3.73 -21.09
C ASP A 114 11.23 3.21 -21.56
N PHE A 115 10.83 2.03 -21.07
CA PHE A 115 9.50 1.47 -21.30
C PHE A 115 8.40 2.37 -20.72
N ASP A 116 8.57 2.93 -19.52
CA ASP A 116 7.60 3.85 -18.92
C ASP A 116 7.52 5.18 -19.67
N LEU A 117 8.65 5.66 -20.19
CA LEU A 117 8.75 6.92 -20.94
C LEU A 117 8.18 6.81 -22.34
N HIS A 118 8.37 5.67 -23.02
CA HIS A 118 8.13 5.53 -24.47
C HIS A 118 7.15 4.40 -24.84
N ALA A 119 6.71 3.59 -23.88
CA ALA A 119 5.96 2.33 -24.07
C ALA A 119 6.73 1.25 -24.86
N GLU A 120 8.04 1.45 -25.01
CA GLU A 120 8.95 0.55 -25.68
C GLU A 120 10.36 0.71 -25.11
N ALA A 121 11.11 -0.38 -25.10
CA ALA A 121 12.52 -0.39 -24.75
C ALA A 121 13.26 -1.33 -25.70
N TYR A 122 14.55 -1.07 -25.92
CA TYR A 122 15.37 -1.88 -26.83
C TYR A 122 16.65 -2.30 -26.16
N LEU A 123 17.03 -3.55 -26.40
CA LEU A 123 18.31 -4.11 -26.02
C LEU A 123 19.09 -4.47 -27.28
N LEU A 124 20.39 -4.25 -27.26
CA LEU A 124 21.31 -4.69 -28.30
C LEU A 124 22.18 -5.81 -27.75
N PHE A 125 22.16 -6.95 -28.41
CA PHE A 125 23.02 -8.09 -28.12
C PHE A 125 24.16 -8.19 -29.13
N ASN A 126 25.38 -8.34 -28.63
CA ASN A 126 26.54 -8.61 -29.46
C ASN A 126 26.99 -10.07 -29.26
N PRO A 127 26.81 -10.96 -30.26
CA PRO A 127 27.22 -12.36 -30.12
C PRO A 127 28.73 -12.56 -30.13
N LYS A 128 29.51 -11.64 -30.73
CA LYS A 128 30.99 -11.74 -30.79
C LYS A 128 31.65 -11.45 -29.45
N VAL A 129 31.07 -10.52 -28.71
CA VAL A 129 31.44 -10.20 -27.34
C VAL A 129 30.13 -10.26 -26.56
N PRO A 130 29.75 -11.42 -25.97
CA PRO A 130 28.45 -11.65 -25.36
C PRO A 130 28.07 -10.56 -24.37
N ALA A 131 27.40 -9.54 -24.90
CA ALA A 131 27.14 -8.31 -24.20
C ALA A 131 25.75 -7.81 -24.59
N LEU A 132 24.98 -7.46 -23.57
CA LEU A 132 23.63 -6.96 -23.64
C LEU A 132 23.61 -5.55 -23.09
N VAL A 133 23.24 -4.59 -23.93
CA VAL A 133 23.19 -3.17 -23.58
C VAL A 133 21.85 -2.56 -23.93
N HIS A 134 21.39 -1.62 -23.12
CA HIS A 134 20.19 -0.84 -23.40
C HIS A 134 20.50 0.25 -24.42
N ILE A 135 19.57 0.44 -25.37
CA ILE A 135 19.56 1.55 -26.32
C ILE A 135 18.29 2.37 -26.07
N PRO A 136 18.40 3.68 -25.77
CA PRO A 136 17.23 4.53 -25.59
C PRO A 136 16.29 4.48 -26.79
N ALA A 137 15.00 4.29 -26.55
CA ALA A 137 13.97 4.11 -27.57
C ALA A 137 13.97 5.24 -28.61
N ARG A 138 14.14 6.50 -28.19
CA ARG A 138 14.24 7.65 -29.10
C ARG A 138 15.36 7.58 -30.14
N ARG A 139 16.34 6.68 -29.96
CA ARG A 139 17.48 6.48 -30.87
C ARG A 139 17.25 5.33 -31.85
N VAL A 140 16.13 4.63 -31.75
CA VAL A 140 15.78 3.49 -32.60
C VAL A 140 14.63 3.88 -33.51
N SER A 141 14.76 3.64 -34.80
CA SER A 141 13.67 3.81 -35.76
C SER A 141 13.62 2.68 -36.75
N LEU A 142 12.43 2.10 -36.95
CA LEU A 142 12.23 1.06 -37.96
C LEU A 142 12.47 1.68 -39.35
N THR A 143 13.37 1.05 -40.12
CA THR A 143 13.75 1.50 -41.47
C THR A 143 13.11 0.62 -42.55
N SER A 144 12.98 -0.68 -42.30
CA SER A 144 12.30 -1.63 -43.21
C SER A 144 11.84 -2.89 -42.47
N GLY A 145 10.94 -3.66 -43.09
CA GLY A 145 10.39 -4.91 -42.53
C GLY A 145 9.31 -4.68 -41.46
N SER A 146 9.02 -5.71 -40.68
CA SER A 146 8.03 -5.68 -39.59
C SER A 146 8.60 -6.29 -38.31
N TRP A 147 8.26 -5.68 -37.17
CA TRP A 147 8.63 -6.23 -35.87
C TRP A 147 7.96 -7.58 -35.61
N GLU A 148 6.69 -7.69 -36.03
CA GLU A 148 5.84 -8.86 -35.87
C GLU A 148 6.30 -10.05 -36.73
N MET A 149 6.81 -9.76 -37.93
CA MET A 149 7.35 -10.78 -38.84
C MET A 149 8.81 -11.16 -38.53
N GLY A 150 9.50 -10.39 -37.67
CA GLY A 150 10.90 -10.63 -37.31
C GLY A 150 11.91 -10.34 -38.42
N ASP A 151 11.48 -9.75 -39.55
CA ASP A 151 12.29 -9.46 -40.74
C ASP A 151 12.69 -7.98 -40.82
N PHE A 152 12.87 -7.34 -39.67
CA PHE A 152 13.07 -5.91 -39.58
C PHE A 152 14.53 -5.47 -39.70
N LYS A 153 14.69 -4.21 -40.11
CA LYS A 153 15.92 -3.43 -39.90
C LYS A 153 15.60 -2.10 -39.25
N ALA A 154 16.37 -1.74 -38.24
CA ALA A 154 16.23 -0.49 -37.51
C ALA A 154 17.51 0.35 -37.57
N ALA A 155 17.34 1.65 -37.72
CA ALA A 155 18.38 2.63 -37.59
C ALA A 155 18.59 2.93 -36.10
N VAL A 156 19.83 2.78 -35.64
CA VAL A 156 20.28 3.14 -34.29
C VAL A 156 21.24 4.31 -34.37
N SER A 157 20.80 5.48 -33.91
CA SER A 157 21.64 6.68 -33.88
C SER A 157 22.61 6.67 -32.70
N SER A 158 23.79 7.28 -32.84
CA SER A 158 24.76 7.49 -31.76
C SER A 158 24.21 8.46 -30.70
N PRO A 159 24.77 8.51 -29.46
CA PRO A 159 24.26 9.37 -28.40
C PRO A 159 24.25 10.87 -28.76
N ASP A 160 25.21 11.30 -29.58
CA ASP A 160 25.37 12.66 -30.11
C ASP A 160 24.61 12.87 -31.44
N GLY A 161 23.98 11.83 -32.00
CA GLY A 161 23.24 11.87 -33.26
C GLY A 161 24.12 11.98 -34.52
N SER A 162 25.45 11.97 -34.40
CA SER A 162 26.36 12.18 -35.53
C SER A 162 26.46 10.99 -36.49
N LYS A 163 26.15 9.78 -36.01
CA LYS A 163 26.22 8.55 -36.79
C LYS A 163 24.96 7.72 -36.59
N THR A 164 24.55 7.01 -37.63
CA THR A 164 23.47 6.04 -37.57
C THR A 164 23.97 4.71 -38.13
N VAL A 165 23.66 3.63 -37.43
CA VAL A 165 24.00 2.27 -37.82
C VAL A 165 22.72 1.48 -38.00
N GLU A 166 22.61 0.72 -39.08
CA GLU A 166 21.49 -0.18 -39.32
C GLU A 166 21.74 -1.52 -38.60
N VAL A 167 20.75 -1.98 -37.85
CA VAL A 167 20.79 -3.22 -37.06
C VAL A 167 19.52 -4.02 -37.34
N GLY A 168 19.65 -5.32 -37.61
CA GLY A 168 18.50 -6.21 -37.81
C GLY A 168 18.15 -7.07 -36.59
N ALA A 169 17.24 -8.02 -36.81
CA ALA A 169 16.77 -8.98 -35.81
C ALA A 169 17.89 -9.89 -35.26
N GLU A 170 19.05 -9.96 -35.92
CA GLU A 170 20.22 -10.72 -35.46
C GLU A 170 20.92 -10.14 -34.22
N ALA A 171 20.55 -8.92 -33.80
CA ALA A 171 21.18 -8.25 -32.67
C ALA A 171 20.24 -7.37 -31.85
N LEU A 172 19.18 -6.81 -32.45
CA LEU A 172 18.26 -5.93 -31.74
C LEU A 172 17.09 -6.71 -31.14
N ILE A 173 16.84 -6.50 -29.84
CA ILE A 173 15.78 -7.14 -29.08
C ILE A 173 14.75 -6.07 -28.70
N PRO A 174 13.57 -6.05 -29.34
CA PRO A 174 12.49 -5.15 -28.99
C PRO A 174 11.70 -5.65 -27.76
N ILE A 175 11.47 -4.77 -26.79
CA ILE A 175 10.59 -4.99 -25.63
C ILE A 175 9.43 -4.02 -25.79
N ARG A 176 8.31 -4.50 -26.32
CA ARG A 176 7.20 -3.66 -26.79
C ARG A 176 5.86 -4.34 -26.50
N LEU A 177 4.85 -3.53 -26.23
CA LEU A 177 3.45 -3.93 -26.24
C LEU A 177 2.72 -3.23 -27.39
N TYR A 178 1.52 -3.72 -27.72
CA TYR A 178 0.67 -3.03 -28.68
C TYR A 178 0.37 -1.60 -28.20
N ASN A 179 0.75 -0.62 -29.01
CA ASN A 179 0.47 0.79 -28.74
C ASN A 179 -0.19 1.42 -29.97
N PRO A 180 -1.54 1.51 -30.01
CA PRO A 180 -2.29 1.92 -31.20
C PRO A 180 -2.00 3.36 -31.65
N GLY A 181 -1.45 4.21 -30.78
CA GLY A 181 -1.16 5.61 -31.06
C GLY A 181 0.30 6.01 -30.87
N GLY A 182 1.19 5.08 -30.54
CA GLY A 182 2.60 5.36 -30.24
C GLY A 182 2.84 6.32 -29.07
N LYS A 183 1.81 6.57 -28.23
CA LYS A 183 1.91 7.46 -27.07
C LYS A 183 2.11 6.65 -25.80
N SER A 184 3.07 7.05 -24.98
CA SER A 184 3.24 6.45 -23.65
C SER A 184 2.23 7.01 -22.63
N PRO A 185 1.98 6.32 -21.51
CA PRO A 185 1.19 6.87 -20.40
C PRO A 185 1.68 8.26 -19.94
N MET A 186 2.98 8.52 -20.01
CA MET A 186 3.51 9.86 -19.72
C MET A 186 2.96 10.94 -20.65
N GLN A 187 2.82 10.64 -21.94
CA GLN A 187 2.35 11.61 -22.91
C GLN A 187 0.86 11.91 -22.75
N THR A 188 0.06 10.97 -22.26
CA THR A 188 -1.36 11.20 -21.96
C THR A 188 -1.57 12.01 -20.68
N LEU A 189 -0.59 12.02 -19.78
CA LEU A 189 -0.59 12.81 -18.54
C LEU A 189 -0.16 14.27 -18.73
N LYS A 190 0.22 14.70 -19.95
CA LYS A 190 0.69 16.07 -20.19
C LYS A 190 -0.33 17.12 -19.79
N ASP A 191 -1.62 16.88 -19.99
CA ASP A 191 -2.69 17.82 -19.63
C ASP A 191 -2.76 18.04 -18.10
N VAL A 192 -2.66 16.95 -17.33
CA VAL A 192 -2.62 16.99 -15.86
C VAL A 192 -1.37 17.72 -15.36
N MET A 193 -0.23 17.46 -15.98
CA MET A 193 1.01 18.15 -15.67
C MET A 193 0.95 19.64 -16.03
N ALA A 194 0.28 20.00 -17.13
CA ALA A 194 0.13 21.37 -17.58
C ALA A 194 -0.73 22.17 -16.59
N GLU A 195 -1.83 21.58 -16.13
CA GLU A 195 -2.67 22.13 -15.06
C GLU A 195 -1.85 22.35 -13.78
N GLN A 196 -1.09 21.35 -13.33
CA GLN A 196 -0.27 21.46 -12.13
C GLN A 196 0.85 22.50 -12.25
N ALA A 197 1.52 22.56 -13.40
CA ALA A 197 2.55 23.56 -13.66
C ALA A 197 1.97 24.98 -13.67
N ALA A 198 0.80 25.18 -14.27
CA ALA A 198 0.10 26.46 -14.26
C ALA A 198 -0.32 26.85 -12.83
N ALA A 199 -0.87 25.92 -12.06
CA ALA A 199 -1.25 26.14 -10.66
C ALA A 199 -0.03 26.46 -9.77
N GLN A 200 1.08 25.76 -9.98
CA GLN A 200 2.34 26.05 -9.28
C GLN A 200 2.89 27.42 -9.65
N SER A 201 2.91 27.77 -10.94
CA SER A 201 3.35 29.08 -11.43
C SER A 201 2.50 30.21 -10.84
N PHE A 202 1.17 30.03 -10.81
CA PHE A 202 0.25 30.96 -10.15
C PHE A 202 0.57 31.14 -8.66
N ARG A 203 0.80 30.06 -7.91
CA ARG A 203 1.16 30.12 -6.48
C ARG A 203 2.50 30.82 -6.26
N LEU A 204 3.53 30.47 -7.04
CA LEU A 204 4.85 31.09 -6.94
C LEU A 204 4.77 32.59 -7.24
N LYS A 205 4.06 32.99 -8.29
CA LYS A 205 3.83 34.42 -8.61
C LYS A 205 3.04 35.14 -7.52
N THR A 206 2.03 34.50 -6.94
CA THR A 206 1.29 35.06 -5.79
C THR A 206 2.19 35.22 -4.57
N TRP A 207 3.07 34.27 -4.25
CA TRP A 207 4.01 34.41 -3.13
C TRP A 207 5.08 35.47 -3.37
N GLN A 208 5.62 35.56 -4.59
CA GLN A 208 6.64 36.56 -4.95
C GLN A 208 6.11 38.00 -4.90
N ASN A 209 4.87 38.22 -5.33
CA ASN A 209 4.26 39.55 -5.39
C ASN A 209 3.37 39.86 -4.18
N GLY A 210 3.30 38.95 -3.20
CA GLY A 210 2.35 38.99 -2.09
C GLY A 210 0.89 38.84 -2.55
N HIS A 211 -0.05 39.05 -1.63
CA HIS A 211 -1.50 38.98 -1.90
C HIS A 211 -2.03 40.03 -2.90
N GLN A 212 -1.17 40.72 -3.66
CA GLN A 212 -1.55 41.78 -4.61
C GLN A 212 -2.17 41.26 -5.92
N THR A 213 -2.21 39.94 -6.15
CA THR A 213 -2.94 39.35 -7.27
C THR A 213 -4.46 39.58 -7.13
N ASN A 214 -5.11 39.96 -8.23
CA ASN A 214 -6.55 40.25 -8.32
C ASN A 214 -7.09 41.38 -7.41
N ARG A 215 -6.39 42.52 -7.40
CA ARG A 215 -6.84 43.70 -6.67
C ARG A 215 -6.98 44.91 -7.58
N TYR A 216 -7.96 45.75 -7.32
CA TYR A 216 -8.17 47.00 -8.03
C TYR A 216 -8.28 48.15 -7.03
N ILE A 217 -7.84 49.33 -7.46
CA ILE A 217 -7.89 50.54 -6.66
C ILE A 217 -9.09 51.35 -7.12
N THR A 218 -10.03 51.61 -6.21
CA THR A 218 -11.15 52.51 -6.48
C THR A 218 -10.84 53.88 -5.94
N ARG A 219 -11.08 54.91 -6.75
CA ARG A 219 -10.98 56.30 -6.35
C ARG A 219 -12.38 56.89 -6.17
N PRO A 220 -12.64 57.66 -5.09
CA PRO A 220 -13.90 58.38 -4.92
C PRO A 220 -14.19 59.34 -6.09
N ALA A 221 -15.46 59.49 -6.45
CA ALA A 221 -15.88 60.32 -7.59
C ALA A 221 -15.75 61.83 -7.32
N ASP A 222 -15.70 62.22 -6.04
CA ASP A 222 -15.53 63.58 -5.54
C ASP A 222 -14.05 63.98 -5.36
N ALA A 223 -13.11 63.08 -5.66
CA ALA A 223 -11.68 63.37 -5.56
C ALA A 223 -11.21 64.33 -6.68
N PRO A 224 -10.26 65.25 -6.41
CA PRO A 224 -9.79 66.26 -7.39
C PRO A 224 -9.30 65.66 -8.70
N ASP A 225 -9.40 66.34 -9.84
CA ASP A 225 -8.83 65.80 -11.09
C ASP A 225 -7.31 65.65 -11.01
N TRP A 226 -6.79 64.53 -11.53
CA TRP A 226 -5.34 64.33 -11.59
C TRP A 226 -4.69 65.23 -12.63
N THR A 227 -3.59 65.89 -12.24
CA THR A 227 -2.64 66.43 -13.21
C THR A 227 -1.90 65.29 -13.92
N PRO A 228 -1.39 65.50 -15.16
CA PRO A 228 -0.57 64.50 -15.85
C PRO A 228 0.62 64.00 -15.02
N GLU A 229 1.25 64.89 -14.26
CA GLU A 229 2.39 64.59 -13.39
C GLU A 229 1.98 63.68 -12.22
N SER A 230 0.86 63.98 -11.57
CA SER A 230 0.33 63.21 -10.44
C SER A 230 -0.08 61.81 -10.87
N ARG A 231 -0.72 61.70 -12.04
CA ARG A 231 -1.06 60.42 -12.67
C ARG A 231 0.20 59.59 -12.97
N ASN A 232 1.22 60.20 -13.57
CA ASN A 232 2.45 59.50 -13.92
C ASN A 232 3.22 59.04 -12.67
N ARG A 233 3.32 59.88 -11.64
CA ARG A 233 3.92 59.52 -10.36
C ARG A 233 3.21 58.34 -9.70
N PHE A 234 1.88 58.35 -9.67
CA PHE A 234 1.10 57.24 -9.14
C PHE A 234 1.37 55.94 -9.92
N VAL A 235 1.40 56.00 -11.24
CA VAL A 235 1.72 54.84 -12.09
C VAL A 235 3.14 54.31 -11.82
N GLU A 236 4.13 55.20 -11.65
CA GLU A 236 5.50 54.80 -11.31
C GLU A 236 5.60 54.20 -9.90
N ASP A 237 4.92 54.77 -8.91
CA ASP A 237 4.88 54.23 -7.57
C ASP A 237 4.21 52.84 -7.57
N MET A 238 3.10 52.65 -8.31
CA MET A 238 2.50 51.32 -8.51
C MET A 238 3.43 50.35 -9.25
N ARG A 239 4.34 50.83 -10.12
CA ARG A 239 5.34 49.99 -10.79
C ARG A 239 6.46 49.52 -9.85
N ARG A 240 6.76 50.24 -8.76
CA ARG A 240 7.78 49.85 -7.78
C ARG A 240 7.37 48.66 -6.91
N PHE A 241 6.07 48.44 -6.72
CA PHE A 241 5.54 47.28 -5.98
C PHE A 241 5.54 45.97 -6.79
N ARG A 242 6.00 46.02 -8.05
CA ARG A 242 6.13 44.86 -8.95
C ARG A 242 7.45 44.13 -8.68
N SER A 243 7.48 42.82 -9.00
CA SER A 243 8.73 42.04 -9.05
C SER A 243 9.83 42.76 -9.84
N GLY A 244 10.97 43.01 -9.19
CA GLY A 244 12.12 43.77 -9.71
C GLY A 244 12.07 45.29 -9.51
N GLY A 245 11.04 45.82 -8.82
CA GLY A 245 10.79 47.24 -8.57
C GLY A 245 11.32 47.78 -7.25
N GLY A 246 11.77 46.93 -6.32
CA GLY A 246 12.40 47.31 -5.05
C GLY A 246 11.46 47.54 -3.87
N SER A 247 10.14 47.45 -4.08
CA SER A 247 9.11 47.50 -3.02
C SER A 247 8.15 46.31 -3.09
N GLU A 248 8.60 45.17 -3.61
CA GLU A 248 7.83 43.93 -3.75
C GLU A 248 7.23 43.48 -2.41
N GLY A 249 5.97 43.02 -2.42
CA GLY A 249 5.30 42.53 -1.22
C GLY A 249 4.94 43.61 -0.17
N GLY A 250 5.29 44.87 -0.42
CA GLY A 250 4.89 46.02 0.41
C GLY A 250 3.43 46.43 0.21
N SER A 251 2.99 47.47 0.93
CA SER A 251 1.67 48.08 0.74
C SER A 251 1.82 49.45 0.06
N PRO A 252 1.04 49.73 -1.01
CA PRO A 252 1.09 51.02 -1.69
C PRO A 252 0.51 52.13 -0.82
N LEU A 253 1.09 53.33 -0.94
CA LEU A 253 0.50 54.54 -0.37
C LEU A 253 -0.69 54.94 -1.25
N LEU A 254 -1.86 55.11 -0.62
CA LEU A 254 -3.10 55.52 -1.29
C LEU A 254 -3.47 56.93 -0.83
N GLU A 255 -3.62 57.84 -1.78
CA GLU A 255 -3.99 59.24 -1.56
C GLU A 255 -5.46 59.49 -1.96
N ASP A 256 -6.02 60.66 -1.67
CA ASP A 256 -7.37 61.08 -2.09
C ASP A 256 -8.51 60.11 -1.73
N GLY A 257 -8.43 59.42 -0.59
CA GLY A 257 -9.45 58.46 -0.17
C GLY A 257 -9.55 57.21 -1.06
N MET A 258 -8.52 56.92 -1.87
CA MET A 258 -8.43 55.69 -2.64
C MET A 258 -8.52 54.46 -1.73
N GLN A 259 -9.28 53.47 -2.18
CA GLN A 259 -9.46 52.21 -1.45
C GLN A 259 -8.90 51.06 -2.27
N PHE A 260 -8.23 50.16 -1.56
CA PHE A 260 -7.82 48.87 -2.10
C PHE A 260 -8.98 47.90 -1.99
N LYS A 261 -9.51 47.43 -3.12
CA LYS A 261 -10.51 46.36 -3.17
C LYS A 261 -9.87 45.09 -3.69
N SER A 262 -10.18 43.97 -3.04
CA SER A 262 -9.72 42.65 -3.44
C SER A 262 -10.90 41.75 -3.76
N ASP A 263 -10.96 41.25 -4.99
CA ASP A 263 -11.79 40.10 -5.33
C ASP A 263 -10.93 38.85 -5.16
N GLN A 264 -10.85 38.36 -3.93
CA GLN A 264 -10.08 37.16 -3.64
C GLN A 264 -10.86 35.92 -4.06
N VAL A 265 -10.26 35.12 -4.94
CA VAL A 265 -10.63 33.71 -5.08
C VAL A 265 -10.18 33.03 -3.78
N LYS A 266 -11.13 32.81 -2.85
CA LYS A 266 -10.86 32.06 -1.62
C LYS A 266 -10.80 30.56 -1.95
N ALA A 267 -9.63 30.10 -2.39
CA ALA A 267 -9.28 28.69 -2.20
C ALA A 267 -8.72 28.54 -0.78
N THR A 268 -9.29 27.63 0.00
CA THR A 268 -8.71 27.27 1.31
C THR A 268 -7.41 26.51 1.10
N GLU A 269 -6.48 26.59 2.06
CA GLU A 269 -5.22 25.82 2.00
C GLU A 269 -5.49 24.32 1.86
N ASP A 270 -6.54 23.81 2.50
CA ASP A 270 -7.00 22.43 2.41
C ASP A 270 -7.39 22.03 0.97
N GLN A 271 -8.08 22.90 0.24
CA GLN A 271 -8.44 22.64 -1.16
C GLN A 271 -7.21 22.58 -2.08
N VAL A 272 -6.18 23.39 -1.81
CA VAL A 272 -4.94 23.35 -2.58
C VAL A 272 -4.17 22.06 -2.32
N MET A 273 -4.12 21.60 -1.06
CA MET A 273 -3.50 20.33 -0.70
C MET A 273 -4.23 19.15 -1.35
N GLU A 274 -5.56 19.17 -1.36
CA GLU A 274 -6.37 18.11 -1.96
C GLU A 274 -6.15 18.01 -3.48
N MET A 275 -6.07 19.15 -4.18
CA MET A 275 -5.78 19.17 -5.62
C MET A 275 -4.37 18.65 -5.96
N ALA A 276 -3.38 18.94 -5.10
CA ALA A 276 -2.03 18.40 -5.25
C ALA A 276 -2.01 16.88 -5.02
N LYS A 277 -2.72 16.39 -4.00
CA LYS A 277 -2.88 14.95 -3.70
C LYS A 277 -3.55 14.21 -4.86
N LEU A 278 -4.65 14.74 -5.38
CA LEU A 278 -5.38 14.18 -6.52
C LEU A 278 -4.49 14.09 -7.78
N SER A 279 -3.66 15.10 -8.02
CA SER A 279 -2.76 15.10 -9.18
C SER A 279 -1.67 14.04 -9.05
N ARG A 280 -1.09 13.90 -7.86
CA ARG A 280 -0.13 12.82 -7.57
C ARG A 280 -0.78 11.44 -7.68
N GLU A 281 -2.03 11.31 -7.26
CA GLU A 281 -2.82 10.07 -7.41
C GLU A 281 -3.06 9.72 -8.88
N ARG A 282 -3.38 10.70 -9.73
CA ARG A 282 -3.50 10.49 -11.18
C ARG A 282 -2.19 9.99 -11.80
N TYR A 283 -1.05 10.56 -11.40
CA TYR A 283 0.26 10.07 -11.85
C TYR A 283 0.51 8.63 -11.39
N ALA A 284 0.27 8.33 -10.12
CA ALA A 284 0.49 6.99 -9.57
C ALA A 284 -0.41 5.94 -10.24
N SER A 285 -1.70 6.25 -10.37
CA SER A 285 -2.71 5.35 -10.95
C SER A 285 -2.43 5.02 -12.41
N ALA A 286 -1.92 5.98 -13.20
CA ALA A 286 -1.55 5.74 -14.59
C ALA A 286 -0.47 4.67 -14.79
N TYR A 287 0.32 4.39 -13.74
CA TYR A 287 1.33 3.34 -13.74
C TYR A 287 0.99 2.17 -12.80
N GLY A 288 -0.25 2.08 -12.33
CA GLY A 288 -0.72 1.02 -11.43
C GLY A 288 -0.11 1.06 -10.03
N VAL A 289 0.39 2.22 -9.60
CA VAL A 289 0.96 2.44 -8.26
C VAL A 289 -0.06 3.18 -7.39
N THR A 290 -0.19 2.78 -6.12
CA THR A 290 -1.04 3.51 -5.16
C THR A 290 -0.24 4.51 -4.33
N LEU A 291 -0.90 5.55 -3.81
CA LEU A 291 -0.24 6.51 -2.92
C LEU A 291 0.32 5.87 -1.64
N SER A 292 -0.35 4.81 -1.14
CA SER A 292 0.11 4.04 0.02
C SER A 292 1.46 3.36 -0.25
N MET A 293 1.68 2.83 -1.47
CA MET A 293 2.97 2.26 -1.87
C MET A 293 4.10 3.30 -1.90
N LEU A 294 3.77 4.57 -2.17
CA LEU A 294 4.72 5.69 -2.18
C LEU A 294 4.97 6.28 -0.79
N GLY A 295 4.37 5.71 0.27
CA GLY A 295 4.52 6.18 1.64
C GLY A 295 3.67 7.40 2.01
N SER A 296 2.65 7.73 1.19
CA SER A 296 1.75 8.88 1.41
C SER A 296 0.32 8.47 1.79
N GLY A 297 0.09 7.21 2.15
CA GLY A 297 -1.20 6.70 2.62
C GLY A 297 -1.36 6.89 4.13
N GLU A 298 -2.56 7.32 4.56
CA GLU A 298 -2.93 7.36 5.98
C GLU A 298 -3.17 5.94 6.51
N GLY A 299 -2.67 5.61 7.70
CA GLY A 299 -3.05 4.38 8.42
C GLY A 299 -2.47 3.05 7.90
N VAL A 300 -1.23 3.02 7.40
CA VAL A 300 -0.59 1.76 6.94
C VAL A 300 -0.29 0.83 8.15
N THR A 301 -0.98 -0.31 8.21
CA THR A 301 -0.68 -1.42 9.14
C THR A 301 0.27 -2.44 8.49
N TYR A 302 0.89 -3.32 9.29
CA TYR A 302 1.79 -4.38 8.78
C TYR A 302 1.11 -5.35 7.80
N ALA A 303 -0.17 -5.68 8.02
CA ALA A 303 -0.95 -6.53 7.12
C ALA A 303 -1.12 -5.86 5.75
N ASN A 304 -1.47 -4.57 5.74
CA ASN A 304 -1.62 -3.80 4.50
C ASN A 304 -0.31 -3.73 3.72
N LEU A 305 0.84 -3.65 4.39
CA LEU A 305 2.14 -3.60 3.72
C LEU A 305 2.48 -4.90 2.96
N ARG A 306 2.10 -6.08 3.49
CA ARG A 306 2.29 -7.37 2.82
C ARG A 306 1.46 -7.44 1.54
N GLU A 307 0.19 -7.09 1.64
CA GLU A 307 -0.73 -7.04 0.50
C GLU A 307 -0.24 -6.05 -0.56
N TYR A 308 0.25 -4.87 -0.16
CA TYR A 308 0.82 -3.91 -1.10
C TYR A 308 2.05 -4.44 -1.82
N ARG A 309 2.92 -5.22 -1.14
CA ARG A 309 4.07 -5.85 -1.82
C ARG A 309 3.63 -6.89 -2.82
N GLN A 310 2.64 -7.71 -2.45
CA GLN A 310 2.10 -8.71 -3.37
C GLN A 310 1.52 -8.02 -4.61
N MET A 311 0.64 -7.03 -4.42
CA MET A 311 0.04 -6.24 -5.50
C MET A 311 1.10 -5.57 -6.39
N LEU A 312 2.18 -5.03 -5.81
CA LEU A 312 3.26 -4.40 -6.58
C LEU A 312 3.90 -5.35 -7.58
N TYR A 313 4.23 -6.57 -7.16
CA TYR A 313 4.96 -7.52 -8.00
C TYR A 313 4.04 -8.37 -8.87
N SER A 314 2.80 -8.62 -8.46
CA SER A 314 1.81 -9.38 -9.25
C SER A 314 1.08 -8.50 -10.27
N GLU A 315 0.49 -7.38 -9.84
CA GLU A 315 -0.38 -6.56 -10.69
C GLU A 315 0.41 -5.44 -11.37
N THR A 316 1.15 -4.63 -10.60
CA THR A 316 1.77 -3.40 -11.12
C THR A 316 2.98 -3.67 -12.02
N LEU A 317 3.85 -4.60 -11.62
CA LEU A 317 5.07 -4.95 -12.35
C LEU A 317 4.98 -6.29 -13.09
N GLY A 318 3.99 -7.13 -12.78
CA GLY A 318 3.87 -8.48 -13.34
C GLY A 318 3.78 -8.50 -14.88
N SER A 319 3.05 -7.54 -15.45
CA SER A 319 2.96 -7.38 -16.91
C SER A 319 4.31 -7.02 -17.54
N LEU A 320 5.09 -6.15 -16.90
CA LEU A 320 6.43 -5.77 -17.37
C LEU A 320 7.43 -6.93 -17.24
N PHE A 321 7.41 -7.67 -16.12
CA PHE A 321 8.22 -8.88 -15.97
C PHE A 321 7.93 -9.88 -17.09
N SER A 322 6.66 -10.18 -17.31
CA SER A 322 6.23 -11.13 -18.36
C SER A 322 6.63 -10.67 -19.75
N THR A 323 6.51 -9.35 -20.03
CA THR A 323 6.89 -8.77 -21.34
C THR A 323 8.40 -8.88 -21.57
N VAL A 324 9.21 -8.56 -20.55
CA VAL A 324 10.67 -8.66 -20.64
C VAL A 324 11.12 -10.12 -20.73
N GLU A 325 10.53 -11.02 -19.95
CA GLU A 325 10.79 -12.47 -20.04
C GLU A 325 10.47 -13.00 -21.42
N ALA A 326 9.27 -12.69 -21.95
CA ALA A 326 8.86 -13.14 -23.27
C ALA A 326 9.82 -12.63 -24.35
N ALA A 327 10.20 -11.35 -24.31
CA ALA A 327 11.14 -10.76 -25.25
C ALA A 327 12.54 -11.41 -25.18
N LEU A 328 13.07 -11.63 -23.97
CA LEU A 328 14.38 -12.26 -23.80
C LEU A 328 14.37 -13.74 -24.21
N ASN A 329 13.31 -14.48 -23.90
CA ASN A 329 13.17 -15.86 -24.36
C ASN A 329 13.00 -15.96 -25.88
N SER A 330 12.26 -15.04 -26.51
CA SER A 330 11.95 -15.09 -27.94
C SER A 330 13.10 -14.60 -28.81
N PHE A 331 13.85 -13.59 -28.35
CA PHE A 331 14.87 -12.91 -29.15
C PHE A 331 16.29 -13.11 -28.62
N LEU A 332 16.54 -12.97 -27.31
CA LEU A 332 17.89 -13.11 -26.78
C LEU A 332 18.34 -14.58 -26.78
N LEU A 333 17.49 -15.49 -26.32
CA LEU A 333 17.88 -16.88 -26.12
C LEU A 333 18.32 -17.57 -27.42
N PRO A 334 17.60 -17.46 -28.56
CA PRO A 334 18.05 -18.05 -29.82
C PRO A 334 19.37 -17.46 -30.34
N LEU A 335 19.67 -16.20 -30.01
CA LEU A 335 20.91 -15.54 -30.40
C LEU A 335 22.09 -15.91 -29.50
N ALA A 336 21.84 -16.09 -28.20
CA ALA A 336 22.86 -16.35 -27.20
C ALA A 336 23.25 -17.84 -27.12
N ASP A 337 22.26 -18.74 -27.14
CA ASP A 337 22.43 -20.18 -27.01
C ASP A 337 21.66 -20.92 -28.13
N PRO A 338 22.12 -20.82 -29.40
CA PRO A 338 21.41 -21.38 -30.54
C PRO A 338 21.26 -22.91 -30.44
N GLY A 339 20.05 -23.42 -30.70
CA GLY A 339 19.72 -24.85 -30.68
C GLY A 339 19.41 -25.44 -29.30
N ARG A 340 19.27 -24.58 -28.27
CA ARG A 340 18.89 -24.98 -26.91
C ARG A 340 17.43 -24.62 -26.60
N ASP A 341 16.51 -25.31 -27.25
CA ASP A 341 15.05 -25.13 -27.05
C ASP A 341 14.56 -25.63 -25.68
N ASP A 342 15.42 -26.35 -24.95
CA ASP A 342 15.26 -26.81 -23.58
C ASP A 342 15.55 -25.72 -22.54
N LEU A 343 16.20 -24.62 -22.95
CA LEU A 343 16.49 -23.49 -22.06
C LEU A 343 15.34 -22.48 -22.04
N TYR A 344 15.16 -21.84 -20.89
CA TYR A 344 14.30 -20.67 -20.77
C TYR A 344 14.78 -19.76 -19.63
N LEU A 345 14.40 -18.48 -19.70
CA LEU A 345 14.79 -17.42 -18.79
C LEU A 345 13.58 -16.98 -17.95
N GLU A 346 13.76 -16.90 -16.63
CA GLU A 346 12.69 -16.55 -15.68
C GLU A 346 13.21 -15.63 -14.57
N PHE A 347 12.44 -14.59 -14.25
CA PHE A 347 12.67 -13.73 -13.10
C PHE A 347 12.42 -14.47 -11.80
N ASN A 348 13.29 -14.22 -10.84
CA ASN A 348 13.17 -14.81 -9.51
C ASN A 348 12.20 -14.03 -8.63
N LEU A 349 10.93 -13.95 -9.04
CA LEU A 349 9.86 -13.28 -8.29
C LEU A 349 9.59 -13.99 -6.97
N LYS A 350 9.74 -15.32 -6.95
CA LYS A 350 9.55 -16.15 -5.75
C LYS A 350 10.44 -15.67 -4.61
N GLU A 351 11.70 -15.31 -4.86
CA GLU A 351 12.61 -14.79 -3.83
C GLU A 351 12.14 -13.48 -3.19
N ARG A 352 11.48 -12.58 -3.94
CA ARG A 352 10.95 -11.32 -3.39
C ARG A 352 9.57 -11.42 -2.80
N LEU A 353 8.77 -12.35 -3.30
CA LEU A 353 7.47 -12.71 -2.73
C LEU A 353 7.61 -13.70 -1.56
N LYS A 354 8.83 -14.15 -1.22
CA LYS A 354 9.05 -15.00 -0.05
C LYS A 354 8.45 -14.29 1.17
N SER A 355 7.50 -14.97 1.78
CA SER A 355 6.92 -14.58 3.05
C SER A 355 7.98 -14.67 4.16
N ASP A 356 7.64 -14.17 5.35
CA ASP A 356 8.47 -14.35 6.53
C ASP A 356 9.01 -15.80 6.61
N PRO A 357 10.29 -16.01 6.94
CA PRO A 357 10.86 -17.35 7.13
C PRO A 357 9.98 -18.31 7.95
N ALA A 358 9.20 -17.79 8.91
CA ALA A 358 8.24 -18.57 9.69
C ALA A 358 7.06 -19.10 8.86
N ASP A 359 6.52 -18.31 7.93
CA ASP A 359 5.46 -18.73 7.02
C ASP A 359 5.99 -19.74 5.98
N GLN A 360 7.22 -19.54 5.52
CA GLN A 360 7.89 -20.50 4.64
C GLN A 360 8.12 -21.85 5.33
N ALA A 361 8.59 -21.83 6.57
CA ALA A 361 8.78 -23.05 7.35
C ALA A 361 7.47 -23.83 7.49
N LYS A 362 6.35 -23.14 7.72
CA LYS A 362 5.01 -23.77 7.76
C LYS A 362 4.61 -24.36 6.40
N ILE A 363 4.80 -23.63 5.30
CA ILE A 363 4.50 -24.13 3.95
C ILE A 363 5.35 -25.36 3.62
N TYR A 364 6.65 -25.34 3.94
CA TYR A 364 7.54 -26.47 3.70
C TYR A 364 7.23 -27.65 4.61
N GLN A 365 6.90 -27.41 5.88
CA GLN A 365 6.45 -28.45 6.80
C GLN A 365 5.18 -29.12 6.27
N ALA A 366 4.22 -28.35 5.75
CA ALA A 366 3.02 -28.88 5.11
C ALA A 366 3.32 -29.60 3.78
N SER A 367 4.23 -29.07 2.95
CA SER A 367 4.57 -29.64 1.64
C SER A 367 5.42 -30.89 1.72
N VAL A 368 6.31 -31.01 2.72
CA VAL A 368 7.14 -32.19 2.99
C VAL A 368 6.35 -33.25 3.76
N GLY A 369 5.37 -32.82 4.57
CA GLY A 369 4.40 -33.71 5.21
C GLY A 369 3.35 -34.27 4.25
N ALA A 370 3.20 -33.71 3.04
CA ALA A 370 2.42 -34.26 1.95
C ALA A 370 3.36 -34.92 0.91
N PRO A 371 2.91 -35.91 0.10
CA PRO A 371 3.76 -36.58 -0.88
C PRO A 371 3.96 -35.72 -2.15
N ILE A 372 4.34 -34.45 -2.00
CA ILE A 372 4.52 -33.48 -3.11
C ILE A 372 6.00 -33.14 -3.34
N MET A 373 6.85 -33.14 -2.30
CA MET A 373 8.29 -32.88 -2.46
C MET A 373 9.13 -33.56 -1.39
N THR A 374 10.36 -33.93 -1.75
CA THR A 374 11.33 -34.54 -0.82
C THR A 374 12.01 -33.49 0.06
N ARG A 375 12.65 -33.94 1.16
CA ARG A 375 13.43 -33.05 2.03
C ARG A 375 14.59 -32.39 1.29
N ASN A 376 15.27 -33.13 0.41
CA ASN A 376 16.39 -32.60 -0.36
C ASN A 376 15.95 -31.63 -1.45
N GLU A 377 14.75 -31.78 -2.03
CA GLU A 377 14.17 -30.79 -2.93
C GLU A 377 13.86 -29.47 -2.19
N ALA A 378 13.27 -29.54 -1.00
CA ALA A 378 13.04 -28.36 -0.17
C ALA A 378 14.36 -27.68 0.24
N ARG A 379 15.38 -28.45 0.61
CA ARG A 379 16.73 -27.94 0.93
C ARG A 379 17.41 -27.29 -0.27
N ALA A 380 17.27 -27.88 -1.46
CA ALA A 380 17.79 -27.28 -2.69
C ALA A 380 17.15 -25.93 -3.01
N ARG A 381 15.85 -25.75 -2.75
CA ARG A 381 15.14 -24.46 -2.91
C ARG A 381 15.62 -23.38 -1.94
N GLU A 382 16.12 -23.78 -0.77
CA GLU A 382 16.74 -22.88 0.21
C GLU A 382 18.27 -22.79 0.07
N ASN A 383 18.83 -23.32 -1.02
CA ASN A 383 20.28 -23.37 -1.27
C ASN A 383 21.07 -24.06 -0.13
N LEU A 384 20.44 -25.03 0.55
CA LEU A 384 21.06 -25.84 1.60
C LEU A 384 21.64 -27.13 1.01
N PRO A 385 22.76 -27.64 1.57
CA PRO A 385 23.35 -28.91 1.12
C PRO A 385 22.40 -30.08 1.37
N LYS A 386 22.40 -31.06 0.46
CA LYS A 386 21.62 -32.30 0.61
C LYS A 386 22.03 -33.06 1.87
N VAL A 387 21.09 -33.79 2.46
CA VAL A 387 21.30 -34.67 3.61
C VAL A 387 20.99 -36.11 3.22
N ASP A 388 21.70 -37.05 3.85
CA ASP A 388 21.50 -38.48 3.62
C ASP A 388 20.09 -38.91 4.09
N GLY A 389 19.43 -39.79 3.33
CA GLY A 389 18.02 -40.14 3.52
C GLY A 389 17.02 -39.01 3.21
N GLY A 390 17.44 -37.91 2.57
CA GLY A 390 16.59 -36.76 2.25
C GLY A 390 15.81 -36.86 0.93
N ASP A 391 16.06 -37.88 0.12
CA ASP A 391 15.48 -38.06 -1.23
C ASP A 391 14.20 -38.92 -1.24
N GLU A 392 13.71 -39.34 -0.08
CA GLU A 392 12.46 -40.11 0.05
C GLU A 392 11.25 -39.18 0.30
N LEU A 393 10.12 -39.49 -0.33
CA LEU A 393 8.82 -38.85 -0.04
C LEU A 393 8.29 -39.38 1.29
N ILE A 394 8.12 -38.48 2.25
CA ILE A 394 7.55 -38.84 3.55
C ILE A 394 6.04 -38.99 3.38
N THR A 395 5.54 -40.20 3.60
CA THR A 395 4.09 -40.44 3.72
C THR A 395 3.74 -40.48 5.20
N PRO A 396 2.88 -39.57 5.72
CA PRO A 396 2.45 -39.62 7.10
C PRO A 396 1.74 -40.95 7.41
N LEU A 397 2.05 -41.55 8.56
CA LEU A 397 1.46 -42.81 9.02
C LEU A 397 -0.08 -42.76 9.10
N ASN A 398 -0.61 -41.56 9.32
CA ASN A 398 -2.02 -41.21 9.47
C ASN A 398 -2.85 -41.43 8.18
N VAL A 399 -2.19 -41.58 7.03
CA VAL A 399 -2.84 -41.80 5.71
C VAL A 399 -2.96 -43.30 5.37
N VAL A 400 -2.18 -44.16 6.05
CA VAL A 400 -2.18 -45.63 5.82
C VAL A 400 -3.24 -46.33 6.66
N THR A 401 -3.69 -45.72 7.76
CA THR A 401 -4.78 -46.21 8.62
C THR A 401 -5.90 -45.17 8.62
N GLY A 402 -6.86 -45.34 7.72
CA GLY A 402 -7.83 -44.31 7.38
C GLY A 402 -8.65 -43.80 8.57
N SER A 403 -8.49 -42.51 8.88
CA SER A 403 -9.51 -41.67 9.53
C SER A 403 -9.26 -40.16 9.43
N VAL A 404 -8.38 -39.67 8.54
CA VAL A 404 -8.22 -38.21 8.29
C VAL A 404 -7.89 -37.97 6.83
N ALA A 405 -8.66 -37.13 6.13
CA ALA A 405 -8.56 -36.93 4.68
C ALA A 405 -7.46 -35.94 4.25
N SER A 406 -6.78 -35.28 5.19
CA SER A 406 -5.63 -34.43 4.90
C SER A 406 -4.77 -34.23 6.15
N PRO A 407 -3.42 -34.19 6.05
CA PRO A 407 -2.55 -33.72 7.14
C PRO A 407 -2.82 -32.26 7.56
N GLN A 408 -3.63 -31.52 6.79
CA GLN A 408 -4.12 -30.18 7.09
C GLN A 408 -5.46 -30.17 7.83
N ASP A 409 -6.21 -31.28 7.85
CA ASP A 409 -7.41 -31.41 8.70
C ASP A 409 -7.03 -31.55 10.18
N THR A 410 -5.76 -31.81 10.44
CA THR A 410 -5.12 -31.48 11.71
C THR A 410 -4.42 -30.12 11.58
N ASP A 411 -5.18 -29.04 11.45
CA ASP A 411 -4.82 -27.77 12.12
C ASP A 411 -4.31 -28.18 13.50
N GLY A 412 -3.10 -27.79 13.91
CA GLY A 412 -2.38 -28.30 15.09
C GLY A 412 -3.15 -28.26 16.43
N THR A 413 -4.19 -29.09 16.53
CA THR A 413 -5.28 -29.09 17.52
C THR A 413 -5.92 -30.46 17.68
N GLU A 414 -5.36 -31.53 17.09
CA GLU A 414 -5.59 -32.89 17.60
C GLU A 414 -4.45 -33.33 18.52
N GLY A 415 -4.09 -32.44 19.45
CA GLY A 415 -3.68 -32.88 20.78
C GLY A 415 -4.96 -33.11 21.56
N GLN A 416 -5.25 -34.37 21.88
CA GLN A 416 -6.32 -34.75 22.81
C GLN A 416 -6.36 -33.78 24.00
N LEU A 417 -7.35 -32.89 24.05
CA LEU A 417 -7.72 -32.20 25.28
C LEU A 417 -8.45 -33.22 26.15
N SER A 418 -7.68 -34.02 26.88
CA SER A 418 -8.23 -34.82 27.96
C SER A 418 -8.84 -33.90 29.02
N ALA A 419 -10.05 -34.27 29.44
CA ALA A 419 -10.84 -33.60 30.45
C ALA A 419 -10.09 -33.26 31.75
N SER A 420 -10.61 -32.23 32.41
CA SER A 420 -10.59 -32.04 33.87
C SER A 420 -9.24 -32.21 34.56
N GLY A 421 -8.46 -31.13 34.60
CA GLY A 421 -7.41 -30.96 35.60
C GLY A 421 -7.29 -29.48 35.92
N HIS A 422 -7.44 -29.10 37.19
CA HIS A 422 -7.10 -27.76 37.65
C HIS A 422 -5.64 -27.47 37.26
N ARG A 423 -5.42 -26.41 36.48
CA ARG A 423 -4.10 -25.99 35.97
C ARG A 423 -3.67 -24.71 36.67
N GLU A 424 -2.41 -24.65 37.05
CA GLU A 424 -1.87 -23.62 37.93
C GLU A 424 -1.22 -22.48 37.13
N MET A 425 -1.50 -21.24 37.55
CA MET A 425 -0.91 -20.03 36.97
C MET A 425 0.56 -19.92 37.39
N VAL A 426 1.47 -19.72 36.43
CA VAL A 426 2.88 -19.43 36.73
C VAL A 426 3.02 -17.92 37.01
N VAL A 427 2.83 -17.50 38.26
CA VAL A 427 3.01 -16.11 38.69
C VAL A 427 4.51 -15.81 38.88
N PRO A 428 5.13 -14.91 38.10
CA PRO A 428 6.51 -14.52 38.33
C PRO A 428 6.56 -13.47 39.45
N GLY A 429 6.58 -13.94 40.70
CA GLY A 429 6.84 -13.11 41.88
C GLY A 429 5.65 -12.30 42.43
N LYS A 430 5.71 -11.95 43.71
CA LYS A 430 4.65 -11.21 44.42
C LYS A 430 4.45 -9.82 43.78
N ALA A 431 3.29 -9.58 43.18
CA ALA A 431 2.88 -8.25 42.74
C ALA A 431 2.98 -7.25 43.91
N ARG A 432 3.52 -6.04 43.65
CA ARG A 432 3.50 -4.95 44.62
C ARG A 432 2.14 -4.23 44.52
N GLY A 433 1.58 -3.83 45.65
CA GLY A 433 0.30 -3.09 45.71
C GLY A 433 -0.94 -3.97 45.47
N ARG A 434 -2.04 -3.33 45.04
CA ARG A 434 -3.34 -3.99 44.81
C ARG A 434 -3.29 -4.72 43.48
N SER A 435 -3.43 -6.04 43.47
CA SER A 435 -3.30 -6.85 42.26
C SER A 435 -4.36 -7.93 42.17
N THR A 436 -4.85 -8.19 40.96
CA THR A 436 -5.79 -9.28 40.68
C THR A 436 -5.52 -9.92 39.33
N THR A 437 -5.97 -11.18 39.20
CA THR A 437 -6.17 -11.89 37.94
C THR A 437 -7.66 -12.18 37.88
N VAL A 438 -8.40 -11.48 37.01
CA VAL A 438 -9.86 -11.66 36.97
C VAL A 438 -10.20 -12.70 35.92
N ASP A 439 -10.77 -13.82 36.37
CA ASP A 439 -11.28 -14.83 35.47
C ASP A 439 -12.62 -14.42 34.87
N ARG A 440 -12.81 -14.73 33.59
CA ARG A 440 -14.10 -14.53 32.92
C ARG A 440 -15.14 -15.53 33.47
N LYS A 441 -16.38 -15.07 33.69
CA LYS A 441 -17.46 -15.96 34.16
C LYS A 441 -17.97 -16.84 33.03
N GLN A 442 -18.19 -18.12 33.32
CA GLN A 442 -18.76 -19.07 32.35
C GLN A 442 -20.18 -18.65 31.91
N SER A 443 -20.98 -18.10 32.83
CA SER A 443 -22.33 -17.58 32.51
C SER A 443 -22.33 -16.45 31.48
N ASP A 444 -21.27 -15.63 31.44
CA ASP A 444 -21.17 -14.55 30.45
C ASP A 444 -20.82 -15.13 29.06
N VAL A 445 -20.02 -16.21 29.02
CA VAL A 445 -19.72 -16.96 27.78
C VAL A 445 -20.96 -17.63 27.24
N GLU A 446 -21.72 -18.32 28.08
CA GLU A 446 -22.99 -18.97 27.69
C GLU A 446 -24.00 -17.95 27.13
N ALA A 447 -24.07 -16.75 27.72
CA ALA A 447 -24.94 -15.68 27.23
C ALA A 447 -24.54 -15.19 25.82
N VAL A 448 -23.24 -15.01 25.55
CA VAL A 448 -22.75 -14.62 24.22
C VAL A 448 -22.89 -15.77 23.23
N GLU A 449 -22.62 -17.01 23.64
CA GLU A 449 -22.79 -18.19 22.80
C GLU A 449 -24.23 -18.36 22.34
N SER A 450 -25.22 -18.16 23.22
CA SER A 450 -26.64 -18.21 22.87
C SER A 450 -27.00 -17.20 21.78
N VAL A 451 -26.39 -16.01 21.80
CA VAL A 451 -26.56 -14.97 20.78
C VAL A 451 -25.95 -15.43 19.45
N LEU A 452 -24.72 -15.97 19.50
CA LEU A 452 -24.01 -16.48 18.33
C LEU A 452 -24.74 -17.65 17.66
N LEU A 453 -25.25 -18.61 18.43
CA LEU A 453 -26.03 -19.73 17.90
C LEU A 453 -27.30 -19.25 17.20
N SER A 454 -27.99 -18.28 17.80
CA SER A 454 -29.19 -17.68 17.18
C SER A 454 -28.87 -16.95 15.89
N TYR A 455 -27.72 -16.26 15.82
CA TYR A 455 -27.23 -15.61 14.62
C TYR A 455 -26.85 -16.63 13.53
N PHE A 456 -26.07 -17.66 13.87
CA PHE A 456 -25.63 -18.69 12.91
C PHE A 456 -26.81 -19.50 12.35
N GLY A 457 -27.85 -19.77 13.14
CA GLY A 457 -29.06 -20.42 12.63
C GLY A 457 -29.79 -19.59 11.56
N ARG A 458 -29.82 -18.26 11.70
CA ARG A 458 -30.38 -17.36 10.66
C ARG A 458 -29.47 -17.30 9.44
N GLN A 459 -28.16 -17.18 9.66
CA GLN A 459 -27.17 -17.15 8.59
C GLN A 459 -27.20 -18.44 7.76
N ARG A 460 -27.28 -19.61 8.40
CA ARG A 460 -27.37 -20.93 7.77
C ARG A 460 -28.49 -21.00 6.75
N SER A 461 -29.70 -20.58 7.15
CA SER A 461 -30.88 -20.66 6.29
C SER A 461 -30.75 -19.79 5.03
N SER A 462 -30.23 -18.57 5.17
CA SER A 462 -30.05 -17.62 4.06
C SER A 462 -28.90 -18.06 3.14
N VAL A 463 -27.72 -18.36 3.73
CA VAL A 463 -26.50 -18.70 2.98
C VAL A 463 -26.68 -19.99 2.18
N LEU A 464 -27.26 -21.05 2.76
CA LEU A 464 -27.50 -22.29 2.03
C LEU A 464 -28.49 -22.08 0.87
N SER A 465 -29.49 -21.22 1.03
CA SER A 465 -30.42 -20.86 -0.04
C SER A 465 -29.74 -20.06 -1.15
N GLU A 466 -28.90 -19.08 -0.81
CA GLU A 466 -28.19 -18.23 -1.75
C GLU A 466 -27.14 -19.02 -2.55
N LEU A 467 -26.34 -19.87 -1.88
CA LEU A 467 -25.37 -20.74 -2.53
C LEU A 467 -26.04 -21.80 -3.41
N GLY A 468 -27.17 -22.36 -2.96
CA GLY A 468 -27.99 -23.28 -3.77
C GLY A 468 -28.56 -22.63 -5.05
N ALA A 469 -28.74 -21.31 -5.04
CA ALA A 469 -29.13 -20.52 -6.20
C ALA A 469 -27.94 -20.06 -7.08
N GLY A 470 -26.71 -20.46 -6.74
CA GLY A 470 -25.50 -20.12 -7.50
C GLY A 470 -24.88 -18.77 -7.16
N ALA A 471 -25.14 -18.21 -5.97
CA ALA A 471 -24.52 -16.96 -5.54
C ALA A 471 -22.98 -17.08 -5.45
N THR A 472 -22.29 -16.15 -6.09
CA THR A 472 -20.82 -16.02 -6.03
C THR A 472 -20.34 -15.01 -4.98
N GLU A 473 -21.28 -14.28 -4.38
CA GLU A 473 -21.05 -13.27 -3.34
C GLU A 473 -22.17 -13.37 -2.28
N LEU A 474 -21.83 -13.03 -1.03
CA LEU A 474 -22.77 -13.00 0.09
C LEU A 474 -22.74 -11.62 0.74
N ASP A 475 -23.90 -11.16 1.24
CA ASP A 475 -24.08 -9.81 1.80
C ASP A 475 -23.36 -9.64 3.16
N TYR A 476 -22.06 -9.35 3.08
CA TYR A 476 -21.19 -9.15 4.23
C TYR A 476 -21.70 -8.07 5.19
N GLU A 477 -22.11 -6.92 4.65
CA GLU A 477 -22.47 -5.74 5.43
C GLU A 477 -23.74 -6.00 6.25
N ARG A 478 -24.71 -6.71 5.68
CA ARG A 478 -25.89 -7.18 6.41
C ARG A 478 -25.50 -8.07 7.59
N TRP A 479 -24.70 -9.10 7.34
CA TRP A 479 -24.35 -10.08 8.37
C TRP A 479 -23.52 -9.47 9.51
N ASP A 480 -22.59 -8.58 9.20
CA ASP A 480 -21.82 -7.84 10.19
C ASP A 480 -22.73 -6.92 11.04
N THR A 481 -23.63 -6.18 10.39
CA THR A 481 -24.58 -5.30 11.06
C THR A 481 -25.55 -6.06 11.97
N GLU A 482 -26.06 -7.21 11.53
CA GLU A 482 -26.94 -8.08 12.31
C GLU A 482 -26.23 -8.62 13.56
N LEU A 483 -25.03 -9.18 13.40
CA LEU A 483 -24.27 -9.75 14.52
C LEU A 483 -23.91 -8.68 15.56
N TYR A 484 -23.47 -7.49 15.11
CA TYR A 484 -23.15 -6.40 16.02
C TYR A 484 -24.39 -5.99 16.83
N ARG A 485 -25.55 -5.85 16.16
CA ARG A 485 -26.83 -5.50 16.81
C ARG A 485 -27.25 -6.55 17.83
N ASP A 486 -27.04 -7.82 17.54
CA ASP A 486 -27.39 -8.91 18.45
C ASP A 486 -26.49 -8.90 19.68
N LEU A 487 -25.18 -8.73 19.52
CA LEU A 487 -24.24 -8.74 20.63
C LEU A 487 -24.44 -7.56 21.59
N ILE A 488 -24.76 -6.35 21.10
CA ILE A 488 -24.98 -5.19 21.98
C ILE A 488 -26.17 -5.35 22.94
N THR A 489 -27.01 -6.38 22.79
CA THR A 489 -28.09 -6.69 23.73
C THR A 489 -27.60 -7.29 25.05
N VAL A 490 -26.50 -8.04 25.03
CA VAL A 490 -25.94 -8.74 26.21
C VAL A 490 -24.68 -8.07 26.76
N ILE A 491 -23.89 -7.45 25.88
CA ILE A 491 -22.56 -6.88 26.16
C ILE A 491 -22.57 -5.83 27.29
N PRO A 492 -23.49 -4.83 27.33
CA PRO A 492 -23.49 -3.82 28.39
C PRO A 492 -23.71 -4.41 29.79
N GLY A 493 -24.53 -5.46 29.90
CA GLY A 493 -24.77 -6.15 31.17
C GLY A 493 -23.55 -6.91 31.66
N ILE A 494 -22.83 -7.57 30.73
CA ILE A 494 -21.56 -8.25 31.01
C ILE A 494 -20.50 -7.23 31.44
N SER A 495 -20.35 -6.14 30.69
CA SER A 495 -19.40 -5.05 30.95
C SER A 495 -19.57 -4.47 32.35
N LYS A 496 -20.81 -4.19 32.76
CA LYS A 496 -21.11 -3.72 34.11
C LYS A 496 -20.67 -4.74 35.18
N ARG A 497 -21.05 -6.02 35.03
CA ARG A 497 -20.69 -7.07 36.01
C ARG A 497 -19.18 -7.25 36.13
N GLN A 498 -18.45 -7.19 35.02
CA GLN A 498 -17.00 -7.28 35.00
C GLN A 498 -16.35 -6.08 35.69
N THR A 499 -16.84 -4.86 35.42
CA THR A 499 -16.37 -3.64 36.10
C THR A 499 -16.62 -3.72 37.61
N ASP A 500 -17.83 -4.10 38.04
CA ASP A 500 -18.18 -4.18 39.46
C ASP A 500 -17.30 -5.23 40.18
N ALA A 501 -17.04 -6.37 39.53
CA ALA A 501 -16.13 -7.40 40.07
C ALA A 501 -14.69 -6.87 40.22
N LEU A 502 -14.16 -6.21 39.20
CA LEU A 502 -12.81 -5.63 39.18
C LEU A 502 -12.62 -4.55 40.26
N LEU A 503 -13.62 -3.66 40.44
CA LEU A 503 -13.58 -2.63 41.47
C LEU A 503 -13.55 -3.25 42.87
N ASN A 504 -14.39 -4.27 43.10
CA ASN A 504 -14.43 -4.98 44.38
C ASN A 504 -13.11 -5.73 44.67
N GLU A 505 -12.54 -6.45 43.70
CA GLU A 505 -11.30 -7.21 43.90
C GLU A 505 -10.07 -6.32 44.13
N LEU A 506 -10.04 -5.13 43.53
CA LEU A 506 -8.96 -4.15 43.73
C LEU A 506 -9.23 -3.17 44.88
N ASP A 507 -10.34 -3.35 45.61
CA ASP A 507 -10.77 -2.47 46.72
C ASP A 507 -10.90 -0.98 46.30
N LEU A 508 -11.34 -0.73 45.06
CA LEU A 508 -11.41 0.60 44.45
C LEU A 508 -12.81 1.21 44.60
N ASP A 509 -12.88 2.39 45.23
CA ASP A 509 -14.13 3.13 45.44
C ASP A 509 -14.19 4.38 44.54
N PHE A 510 -14.47 4.17 43.25
CA PHE A 510 -14.75 5.25 42.31
C PHE A 510 -15.79 4.86 41.25
N THR A 511 -16.51 5.85 40.75
CA THR A 511 -17.43 5.66 39.62
C THR A 511 -16.66 5.53 38.32
N PHE A 512 -16.75 4.36 37.68
CA PHE A 512 -16.07 4.10 36.42
C PHE A 512 -16.63 4.97 35.27
N ASP A 513 -15.74 5.67 34.54
CA ASP A 513 -16.12 6.65 33.51
C ASP A 513 -16.80 6.03 32.26
N PRO A 514 -18.02 6.48 31.88
CA PRO A 514 -18.75 6.00 30.71
C PRO A 514 -18.18 6.43 29.34
N VAL A 515 -17.25 7.40 29.27
CA VAL A 515 -16.61 7.85 28.00
C VAL A 515 -15.81 6.71 27.32
N ARG A 516 -15.56 5.60 28.03
CA ARG A 516 -14.95 4.37 27.50
C ARG A 516 -15.93 3.42 26.79
N ALA A 517 -17.19 3.80 26.59
CA ALA A 517 -18.11 3.08 25.71
C ALA A 517 -17.60 2.99 24.24
N ARG A 518 -16.68 3.88 23.82
CA ARG A 518 -16.11 3.86 22.47
C ARG A 518 -15.12 2.70 22.25
N SER A 519 -14.28 2.36 23.23
CA SER A 519 -13.32 1.25 23.09
C SER A 519 -14.03 -0.10 23.09
N GLU A 520 -15.09 -0.24 23.89
CA GLU A 520 -15.93 -1.43 23.92
C GLU A 520 -16.67 -1.64 22.59
N ARG A 521 -17.24 -0.58 22.00
CA ARG A 521 -17.84 -0.64 20.66
C ARG A 521 -16.83 -1.00 19.58
N SER A 522 -15.62 -0.43 19.65
CA SER A 522 -14.54 -0.74 18.70
C SER A 522 -14.12 -2.21 18.80
N LEU A 523 -13.89 -2.72 20.01
CA LEU A 523 -13.53 -4.12 20.22
C LEU A 523 -14.64 -5.06 19.72
N LEU A 524 -15.90 -4.71 19.97
CA LEU A 524 -17.04 -5.51 19.54
C LEU A 524 -17.19 -5.50 18.01
N ALA A 525 -17.02 -4.34 17.37
CA ALA A 525 -17.02 -4.23 15.92
C ALA A 525 -15.90 -5.06 15.29
N ASP A 526 -14.68 -5.04 15.87
CA ASP A 526 -13.58 -5.87 15.41
C ASP A 526 -13.91 -7.37 15.50
N HIS A 527 -14.47 -7.83 16.61
CA HIS A 527 -14.85 -9.24 16.76
C HIS A 527 -15.94 -9.66 15.77
N THR A 528 -16.95 -8.80 15.59
CA THR A 528 -18.05 -9.01 14.65
C THR A 528 -17.51 -9.17 13.22
N SER A 529 -16.70 -8.21 12.79
CA SER A 529 -16.09 -8.19 11.46
C SER A 529 -15.21 -9.41 11.20
N ASN A 530 -14.40 -9.80 12.19
CA ASN A 530 -13.56 -10.99 12.09
C ASN A 530 -14.38 -12.29 11.96
N ILE A 531 -15.43 -12.47 12.75
CA ILE A 531 -16.28 -13.67 12.71
C ILE A 531 -17.01 -13.74 11.38
N THR A 532 -17.63 -12.63 10.95
CA THR A 532 -18.37 -12.54 9.69
C THR A 532 -17.45 -12.82 8.50
N THR A 533 -16.28 -12.19 8.47
CA THR A 533 -15.29 -12.35 7.38
C THR A 533 -14.78 -13.78 7.30
N ALA A 534 -14.41 -14.37 8.43
CA ALA A 534 -13.87 -15.72 8.48
C ALA A 534 -14.89 -16.75 7.98
N ASN A 535 -16.15 -16.61 8.40
CA ASN A 535 -17.19 -17.56 8.04
C ASN A 535 -17.67 -17.39 6.59
N ILE A 536 -17.93 -16.17 6.12
CA ILE A 536 -18.39 -15.93 4.73
C ILE A 536 -17.36 -16.42 3.71
N ASN A 537 -16.08 -16.11 3.92
CA ASN A 537 -15.01 -16.60 3.06
C ASN A 537 -14.88 -18.13 3.07
N LYS A 538 -15.18 -18.77 4.21
CA LYS A 538 -15.21 -20.23 4.32
C LYS A 538 -16.35 -20.81 3.49
N PHE A 539 -17.56 -20.27 3.63
CA PHE A 539 -18.75 -20.79 2.94
C PHE A 539 -18.66 -20.66 1.41
N LEU A 540 -18.16 -19.54 0.89
CA LEU A 540 -17.98 -19.34 -0.56
C LEU A 540 -16.99 -20.33 -1.20
N LYS A 541 -16.06 -20.87 -0.42
CA LYS A 541 -15.02 -21.80 -0.88
C LYS A 541 -15.29 -23.25 -0.49
N SER A 542 -16.36 -23.50 0.26
CA SER A 542 -16.63 -24.80 0.84
C SER A 542 -17.28 -25.75 -0.17
N ALA A 543 -16.81 -27.00 -0.18
CA ALA A 543 -17.45 -28.08 -0.93
C ALA A 543 -18.74 -28.58 -0.24
N ASP A 544 -18.87 -28.38 1.07
CA ASP A 544 -20.06 -28.70 1.86
C ASP A 544 -20.31 -27.61 2.93
N PRO A 545 -20.98 -26.51 2.54
CA PRO A 545 -21.29 -25.42 3.46
C PRO A 545 -22.20 -25.86 4.62
N ALA A 546 -23.03 -26.90 4.46
CA ALA A 546 -23.94 -27.37 5.50
C ALA A 546 -23.16 -28.04 6.65
N HIS A 547 -22.18 -28.88 6.32
CA HIS A 547 -21.26 -29.45 7.30
C HIS A 547 -20.46 -28.35 8.03
N ASP A 548 -20.04 -27.31 7.31
CA ASP A 548 -19.33 -26.20 7.94
C ASP A 548 -20.16 -25.43 8.97
N PHE A 549 -21.47 -25.29 8.75
CA PHE A 549 -22.39 -24.76 9.77
C PHE A 549 -22.51 -25.69 10.96
N ASP A 550 -22.57 -27.01 10.76
CA ASP A 550 -22.62 -27.98 11.87
C ASP A 550 -21.37 -27.86 12.77
N VAL A 551 -20.18 -27.69 12.17
CA VAL A 551 -18.93 -27.48 12.91
C VAL A 551 -18.94 -26.15 13.67
N ILE A 552 -19.49 -25.09 13.06
CA ILE A 552 -19.59 -23.78 13.70
C ILE A 552 -20.51 -23.84 14.93
N GLU A 553 -21.68 -24.43 14.77
CA GLU A 553 -22.69 -24.57 15.83
C GLU A 553 -22.25 -25.53 16.94
N ALA A 554 -21.51 -26.59 16.61
CA ALA A 554 -21.09 -27.59 17.60
C ALA A 554 -19.86 -27.19 18.42
N THR A 555 -18.96 -26.38 17.86
CA THR A 555 -17.63 -26.14 18.48
C THR A 555 -17.18 -24.68 18.43
N ARG A 556 -17.35 -23.98 17.31
CA ARG A 556 -16.77 -22.63 17.15
C ARG A 556 -17.58 -21.54 17.84
N SER A 557 -18.89 -21.70 18.03
CA SER A 557 -19.76 -20.78 18.79
C SER A 557 -19.21 -20.53 20.21
N ALA A 558 -18.91 -21.61 20.94
CA ALA A 558 -18.34 -21.55 22.28
C ALA A 558 -16.97 -20.86 22.29
N GLN A 559 -16.12 -21.14 21.30
CA GLN A 559 -14.79 -20.54 21.19
C GLN A 559 -14.84 -19.04 20.89
N TYR A 560 -15.74 -18.62 20.00
CA TYR A 560 -15.97 -17.20 19.70
C TYR A 560 -16.52 -16.47 20.92
N ALA A 561 -17.48 -17.08 21.63
CA ALA A 561 -18.02 -16.52 22.86
C ALA A 561 -16.96 -16.36 23.96
N ASP A 562 -16.15 -17.40 24.19
CA ASP A 562 -15.01 -17.39 25.13
C ASP A 562 -14.06 -16.23 24.80
N THR A 563 -13.75 -16.09 23.52
CA THR A 563 -12.84 -15.06 23.03
C THR A 563 -13.39 -13.67 23.31
N ILE A 564 -14.62 -13.37 22.89
CA ILE A 564 -15.25 -12.04 23.06
C ILE A 564 -15.28 -11.66 24.54
N VAL A 565 -15.79 -12.54 25.40
CA VAL A 565 -15.95 -12.26 26.83
C VAL A 565 -14.59 -12.06 27.51
N THR A 566 -13.59 -12.86 27.14
CA THR A 566 -12.26 -12.76 27.74
C THR A 566 -11.52 -11.50 27.26
N SER A 567 -11.63 -11.14 25.98
CA SER A 567 -11.05 -9.91 25.44
C SER A 567 -11.65 -8.66 26.09
N MET A 568 -12.98 -8.67 26.31
CA MET A 568 -13.66 -7.62 27.08
C MET A 568 -13.14 -7.52 28.51
N ASN A 569 -13.03 -8.65 29.21
CA ASN A 569 -12.57 -8.69 30.59
C ASN A 569 -11.13 -8.17 30.73
N ASN A 570 -10.25 -8.55 29.80
CA ASN A 570 -8.86 -8.09 29.73
C ASN A 570 -8.76 -6.57 29.46
N MET A 571 -9.52 -6.07 28.49
CA MET A 571 -9.61 -4.64 28.22
C MET A 571 -10.11 -3.89 29.46
N ARG A 572 -11.13 -4.42 30.14
CA ARG A 572 -11.68 -3.81 31.34
C ARG A 572 -10.70 -3.80 32.49
N SER A 573 -9.90 -4.84 32.63
CA SER A 573 -8.82 -4.92 33.61
C SER A 573 -7.80 -3.80 33.41
N VAL A 574 -7.34 -3.57 32.17
CA VAL A 574 -6.46 -2.43 31.83
C VAL A 574 -7.14 -1.10 32.17
N ASP A 575 -8.42 -1.00 31.87
CA ASP A 575 -9.17 0.23 32.03
C ASP A 575 -9.40 0.62 33.50
N VAL A 576 -9.83 -0.34 34.32
CA VAL A 576 -10.04 -0.15 35.75
C VAL A 576 -8.71 0.13 36.44
N ALA A 577 -7.64 -0.60 36.09
CA ALA A 577 -6.31 -0.35 36.64
C ALA A 577 -5.82 1.08 36.36
N LYS A 578 -6.06 1.59 35.13
CA LYS A 578 -5.67 2.95 34.75
C LYS A 578 -6.41 4.02 35.55
N GLN A 579 -7.72 3.85 35.76
CA GLN A 579 -8.51 4.81 36.54
C GLN A 579 -8.21 4.69 38.04
N GLY A 580 -8.03 3.48 38.55
CA GLY A 580 -7.65 3.21 39.93
C GLY A 580 -6.29 3.82 40.30
N ALA A 581 -5.27 3.65 39.45
CA ALA A 581 -3.97 4.31 39.65
C ALA A 581 -4.09 5.84 39.72
N LYS A 582 -4.90 6.43 38.83
CA LYS A 582 -5.17 7.88 38.88
C LYS A 582 -5.88 8.30 40.17
N SER A 583 -6.85 7.51 40.63
CA SER A 583 -7.61 7.79 41.86
C SER A 583 -6.75 7.68 43.12
N LEU A 584 -5.81 6.73 43.15
CA LEU A 584 -4.93 6.46 44.29
C LEU A 584 -3.62 7.26 44.25
N GLY A 585 -3.35 8.02 43.19
CA GLY A 585 -2.10 8.77 43.02
C GLY A 585 -0.88 7.90 42.73
N GLY A 586 -1.08 6.69 42.20
CA GLY A 586 -0.04 5.71 41.91
C GLY A 586 0.13 5.42 40.41
N GLU A 587 0.85 4.33 40.12
CA GLU A 587 1.05 3.80 38.78
C GLU A 587 0.40 2.41 38.64
N ALA A 588 -0.09 2.07 37.45
CA ALA A 588 -0.60 0.74 37.17
C ALA A 588 0.30 -0.02 36.20
N TYR A 589 0.46 -1.30 36.44
CA TYR A 589 1.24 -2.22 35.62
C TYR A 589 0.41 -3.45 35.25
N LYS A 590 0.83 -4.11 34.19
CA LYS A 590 0.23 -5.34 33.67
C LYS A 590 1.32 -6.35 33.35
N VAL A 591 1.04 -7.61 33.64
CA VAL A 591 1.96 -8.73 33.40
C VAL A 591 1.27 -9.75 32.52
N TRP A 592 1.92 -10.13 31.43
CA TRP A 592 1.44 -11.20 30.56
C TRP A 592 1.68 -12.54 31.23
N THR A 593 0.65 -13.38 31.32
CA THR A 593 0.75 -14.71 31.94
C THR A 593 0.24 -15.79 31.00
N THR A 594 0.94 -16.91 31.00
CA THR A 594 0.58 -18.09 30.24
C THR A 594 0.17 -19.24 31.16
N MET A 595 -0.75 -20.07 30.68
CA MET A 595 -1.10 -21.32 31.36
C MET A 595 -0.02 -22.37 31.09
N SER A 596 0.32 -23.16 32.09
CA SER A 596 1.35 -24.21 31.98
C SER A 596 0.97 -25.26 30.92
N GLY A 597 1.89 -25.54 29.99
CA GLY A 597 1.84 -26.70 29.09
C GLY A 597 1.42 -26.42 27.64
N ASP A 598 0.53 -25.45 27.40
CA ASP A 598 -0.20 -25.38 26.11
C ASP A 598 -0.18 -23.98 25.45
N SER A 599 0.70 -23.10 25.90
CA SER A 599 0.84 -21.76 25.29
C SER A 599 1.78 -21.79 24.10
N ARG A 600 1.35 -21.18 23.00
CA ARG A 600 2.15 -21.06 21.78
C ARG A 600 3.54 -20.47 22.08
N PRO A 601 4.61 -20.88 21.37
CA PRO A 601 5.97 -20.43 21.67
C PRO A 601 6.12 -18.91 21.76
N ALA A 602 5.44 -18.15 20.88
CA ALA A 602 5.45 -16.70 20.90
C ALA A 602 4.83 -16.10 22.18
N HIS A 603 3.73 -16.67 22.68
CA HIS A 603 3.10 -16.20 23.92
C HIS A 603 3.83 -16.72 25.16
N ALA A 604 4.36 -17.94 25.10
CA ALA A 604 5.19 -18.51 26.16
C ALA A 604 6.46 -17.69 26.39
N ALA A 605 7.08 -17.16 25.33
CA ALA A 605 8.22 -16.25 25.41
C ALA A 605 7.89 -14.93 26.12
N MET A 606 6.63 -14.51 26.13
CA MET A 606 6.15 -13.32 26.82
C MET A 606 5.70 -13.59 28.25
N ASN A 607 5.75 -14.83 28.73
CA ASN A 607 5.30 -15.14 30.08
C ASN A 607 6.14 -14.39 31.12
N GLY A 608 5.47 -13.59 31.96
CA GLY A 608 6.08 -12.72 32.94
C GLY A 608 6.52 -11.36 32.41
N GLU A 609 6.26 -11.03 31.14
CA GLU A 609 6.53 -9.72 30.59
C GLU A 609 5.68 -8.67 31.31
N ARG A 610 6.34 -7.65 31.89
CA ARG A 610 5.70 -6.55 32.62
C ARG A 610 5.73 -5.26 31.81
N ALA A 611 4.57 -4.63 31.64
CA ALA A 611 4.43 -3.35 30.96
C ALA A 611 3.61 -2.35 31.81
N LYS A 612 3.81 -1.05 31.62
CA LYS A 612 2.98 -0.03 32.27
C LYS A 612 1.59 0.02 31.62
N VAL A 613 0.55 0.23 32.40
CA VAL A 613 -0.83 0.33 31.89
C VAL A 613 -0.96 1.54 30.96
N GLY A 614 -1.19 1.28 29.67
CA GLY A 614 -1.21 2.26 28.59
C GLY A 614 -0.15 2.01 27.51
N GLU A 615 0.92 1.29 27.85
CA GLU A 615 1.97 0.87 26.92
C GLU A 615 1.67 -0.54 26.39
N PRO A 616 1.94 -0.85 25.10
CA PRO A 616 1.78 -2.20 24.59
C PRO A 616 2.82 -3.17 25.16
N PHE A 617 2.51 -4.46 25.16
CA PHE A 617 3.52 -5.51 25.31
C PHE A 617 4.41 -5.58 24.05
N SER A 618 5.46 -6.39 24.10
CA SER A 618 6.46 -6.60 23.03
C SER A 618 5.85 -7.04 21.70
N ASN A 619 4.69 -7.70 21.73
CA ASN A 619 3.92 -8.10 20.55
C ASN A 619 2.97 -6.99 20.01
N GLY A 620 3.03 -5.78 20.57
CA GLY A 620 2.18 -4.65 20.19
C GLY A 620 0.77 -4.67 20.80
N ALA A 621 0.36 -5.75 21.48
CA ALA A 621 -0.97 -5.83 22.08
C ALA A 621 -1.05 -5.11 23.43
N GLN A 622 -2.21 -4.53 23.72
CA GLN A 622 -2.48 -3.96 25.04
C GLN A 622 -2.84 -5.02 26.08
N PHE A 623 -3.32 -6.19 25.66
CA PHE A 623 -3.70 -7.30 26.52
C PHE A 623 -3.84 -8.60 25.70
N PRO A 624 -3.83 -9.79 26.34
CA PRO A 624 -4.07 -11.05 25.66
C PRO A 624 -5.41 -11.10 24.96
N ARG A 625 -5.48 -11.80 23.81
CA ARG A 625 -6.68 -11.89 22.96
C ARG A 625 -7.16 -10.53 22.40
N SER A 626 -6.30 -9.51 22.39
CA SER A 626 -6.60 -8.25 21.69
C SER A 626 -6.82 -8.48 20.19
N SER A 627 -7.81 -7.82 19.60
CA SER A 627 -8.12 -7.88 18.16
C SER A 627 -6.92 -7.52 17.28
N VAL A 628 -6.01 -6.68 17.78
CA VAL A 628 -4.75 -6.27 17.11
C VAL A 628 -3.84 -7.47 16.78
N LEU A 629 -3.97 -8.60 17.48
CA LEU A 629 -3.20 -9.81 17.23
C LEU A 629 -3.73 -10.65 16.05
N GLY A 630 -4.89 -10.28 15.50
CA GLY A 630 -5.57 -11.00 14.42
C GLY A 630 -6.09 -12.40 14.83
N PRO A 631 -6.83 -13.09 13.95
CA PRO A 631 -7.43 -14.39 14.27
C PRO A 631 -6.39 -15.44 14.70
N ALA A 632 -5.23 -15.45 14.04
CA ALA A 632 -4.14 -16.37 14.35
C ALA A 632 -3.52 -16.10 15.73
N GLY A 633 -3.49 -14.85 16.23
CA GLY A 633 -2.98 -14.53 17.56
C GLY A 633 -3.98 -14.70 18.69
N VAL A 634 -5.28 -14.77 18.37
CA VAL A 634 -6.37 -14.86 19.36
C VAL A 634 -6.95 -16.28 19.50
N ALA A 635 -7.03 -17.04 18.41
CA ALA A 635 -7.65 -18.38 18.41
C ALA A 635 -7.02 -19.31 19.44
N ASN A 636 -7.82 -19.96 20.28
CA ASN A 636 -7.38 -20.90 21.35
C ASN A 636 -6.32 -20.33 22.31
N CYS A 637 -6.09 -19.02 22.32
CA CYS A 637 -5.21 -18.38 23.28
C CYS A 637 -5.82 -18.53 24.67
N GLN A 638 -5.08 -19.08 25.64
CA GLN A 638 -5.53 -19.16 27.05
C GLN A 638 -4.70 -18.23 27.96
N CYS A 639 -3.99 -17.26 27.38
CA CYS A 639 -3.17 -16.33 28.12
C CYS A 639 -4.05 -15.37 28.94
N GLN A 640 -3.59 -15.05 30.14
CA GLN A 640 -4.23 -14.16 31.08
C GLN A 640 -3.32 -12.95 31.36
N MET A 641 -3.85 -11.97 32.06
CA MET A 641 -3.11 -10.79 32.45
C MET A 641 -3.32 -10.53 33.93
N ILE A 642 -2.21 -10.34 34.64
CA ILE A 642 -2.24 -9.81 36.01
C ILE A 642 -2.16 -8.30 35.92
N ILE A 643 -3.04 -7.59 36.60
CA ILE A 643 -2.95 -6.14 36.78
C ILE A 643 -2.50 -5.82 38.20
N SER A 644 -1.68 -4.79 38.36
CA SER A 644 -1.31 -4.25 39.68
C SER A 644 -1.41 -2.72 39.69
N ILE A 645 -1.86 -2.16 40.81
CA ILE A 645 -1.81 -0.74 41.11
C ILE A 645 -0.81 -0.55 42.25
N GLU A 646 0.27 0.14 41.94
CA GLU A 646 1.39 0.43 42.82
C GLU A 646 1.32 1.90 43.22
N GLY A 647 1.12 2.15 44.52
CA GLY A 647 1.04 3.49 45.12
C GLY A 647 2.13 3.69 46.15
#